data_AF-A0A9W7C0T6-F1
#
_entry.id   AF-A0A9W7C0T6-F1
#
_cell.length_a   1.000
_cell.length_b   1.000
_cell.length_c   1.000
_cell.angle_alpha   90.00
_cell.angle_beta   90.00
_cell.angle_gamma   90.00
#
_symmetry.space_group_name_H-M   'P 1'
#
loop_
_entity.id
_entity.type
_entity.pdbx_description
1 polymer ?
#
loop_
_entity_poly.entity_id
_entity_poly.type
_entity_poly.pdbx_seq_one_letter_code
_entity_poly.pdbx_strand_id
1 'polypeptide(L)'
;MPQEFATIQLPGWLSTAKDTITSTRQWSKLVKEIHVRVARDLTQRALKFSDLNPSEQQALVEQVHSDLLREGDDSVSNLEKAVNSVCDTEIAAEVRRIKPSEQDEDQDQGSVNEKGEHVVPAKKQEDEATSASKIVEVATSAVITLLEQLPPEHRALTRLMLGQPFPEAFRNRAWQLNLKHATAKKAYEVAIARRRVDTISTMDVQITQEAQSFLQSAIGGVNIYSRRRLMLMKSTLSYHHTLLMQKGEGTTTLPERMYWLMAPIVYVYTGGKTPSPELAPQEESEFLVTMIEAWECLVRDQGGVSSLKEGEEWGGKAAALDRGDFGGTVPGWAKIFREALREADEGLLSQVVRCARNMDSEAESHTANLDAEEEASYLAMIMGQTVSRCLVDTLSLDVCLYVWDQCIMATFAIIVPRVCAAVLVCLKESIDSCTDRESFIDVLGTQGKVIGLARLQMILERFAMPAARSALGMKSTSMTVDSKFAEAEEGDSETLQNDEVLKQVLARMDMIATMTGGEMPNSLTNVGAKPISLGRKVPKLQKPPAVEVDTAEKEKKSKEKKEKKEKKEKKKKEKEQEKQRVVDYEADVEEAMKAVYGRAYSLEEMASFGPMDRRKYEEKKSEMEAKLKELRGAREGEHSGLVGWAPPGGERARIDLKQSEGGGVDEGKGEGVGGGEGGGADSNS
;
A
#
# COMPACT_ATOMS: atom_id res chain seq x y z
N MET A 1 -17.48 -14.53 5.28
CA MET A 1 -16.32 -15.40 5.52
C MET A 1 -15.22 -14.54 6.10
N PRO A 2 -14.85 -14.68 7.38
CA PRO A 2 -13.65 -14.03 7.91
C PRO A 2 -12.45 -14.60 7.13
N GLN A 3 -11.64 -13.72 6.52
CA GLN A 3 -10.36 -14.16 5.94
C GLN A 3 -9.52 -14.73 7.08
N GLU A 4 -9.14 -16.01 7.00
CA GLU A 4 -8.02 -16.52 7.80
C GLU A 4 -6.79 -15.73 7.36
N PHE A 5 -6.45 -14.69 8.12
CA PHE A 5 -5.19 -13.99 7.94
C PHE A 5 -4.10 -15.02 8.23
N ALA A 6 -3.39 -15.46 7.19
CA ALA A 6 -2.17 -16.21 7.37
C ALA A 6 -1.29 -15.42 8.35
N THR A 7 -0.97 -16.01 9.50
CA THR A 7 -0.13 -15.36 10.50
C THR A 7 1.25 -15.17 9.89
N ILE A 8 1.50 -13.99 9.33
CA ILE A 8 2.81 -13.59 8.84
C ILE A 8 3.75 -13.69 10.05
N GLN A 9 4.81 -14.48 9.94
CA GLN A 9 5.79 -14.58 11.02
C GLN A 9 6.60 -13.28 11.07
N LEU A 10 6.72 -12.68 12.25
CA LEU A 10 7.60 -11.54 12.46
C LEU A 10 9.06 -11.96 12.23
N PRO A 11 9.93 -11.07 11.69
CA PRO A 11 11.36 -11.32 11.67
C PRO A 11 11.87 -11.72 13.05
N GLY A 12 12.82 -12.66 13.11
CA GLY A 12 13.28 -13.25 14.38
C GLY A 12 13.74 -12.19 15.39
N TRP A 13 14.53 -11.22 14.95
CA TRP A 13 15.00 -10.12 15.80
C TRP A 13 13.84 -9.25 16.33
N LEU A 14 12.79 -9.05 15.54
CA LEU A 14 11.65 -8.23 15.93
C LEU A 14 10.77 -8.96 16.96
N SER A 15 10.65 -10.28 16.85
CA SER A 15 10.05 -11.11 17.89
C SER A 15 10.83 -11.02 19.20
N THR A 16 12.17 -11.13 19.14
CA THR A 16 13.05 -10.94 20.30
C THR A 16 12.91 -9.56 20.92
N ALA A 17 12.85 -8.51 20.08
CA ALA A 17 12.64 -7.14 20.53
C ALA A 17 11.30 -6.99 21.28
N LYS A 18 10.22 -7.54 20.72
CA LYS A 18 8.89 -7.55 21.36
C LYS A 18 8.90 -8.25 22.71
N ASP A 19 9.50 -9.44 22.80
CA ASP A 19 9.58 -10.21 24.05
C ASP A 19 10.42 -9.47 25.10
N THR A 20 11.49 -8.81 24.66
CA THR A 20 12.34 -7.98 25.52
C THR A 20 11.58 -6.76 26.03
N ILE A 21 10.91 -6.01 25.14
CA ILE A 21 10.09 -4.82 25.49
C ILE A 21 9.00 -5.18 26.48
N THR A 22 8.25 -6.26 26.23
CA THR A 22 7.15 -6.69 27.12
C THR A 22 7.64 -7.17 28.50
N SER A 23 8.90 -7.61 28.59
CA SER A 23 9.56 -7.97 29.84
C SER A 23 10.12 -6.75 30.60
N THR A 24 10.14 -5.56 30.00
CA THR A 24 10.67 -4.35 30.66
C THR A 24 9.78 -3.86 31.81
N ARG A 25 10.42 -3.23 32.81
CA ARG A 25 9.72 -2.56 33.91
C ARG A 25 8.88 -1.38 33.41
N GLN A 26 9.32 -0.71 32.35
CA GLN A 26 8.66 0.42 31.71
C GLN A 26 7.32 0.00 31.11
N TRP A 27 7.29 -1.11 30.35
CA TRP A 27 6.06 -1.70 29.85
C TRP A 27 5.09 -2.06 30.97
N SER A 28 5.60 -2.78 31.99
CA SER A 28 4.79 -3.14 33.17
C SER A 28 4.23 -1.93 33.92
N LYS A 29 4.97 -0.81 33.95
CA LYS A 29 4.51 0.45 34.56
C LYS A 29 3.40 1.09 33.74
N LEU A 30 3.57 1.20 32.42
CA LEU A 30 2.56 1.77 31.53
C LEU A 30 1.26 0.96 31.57
N VAL A 31 1.35 -0.38 31.49
CA VAL A 31 0.17 -1.26 31.56
C VAL A 31 -0.59 -1.09 32.88
N LYS A 32 0.12 -0.95 34.00
CA LYS A 32 -0.50 -0.68 35.30
C LYS A 32 -1.20 0.68 35.31
N GLU A 33 -0.58 1.71 34.75
CA GLU A 33 -1.14 3.06 34.68
C GLU A 33 -2.41 3.09 33.82
N ILE A 34 -2.36 2.49 32.62
CA ILE A 34 -3.53 2.32 31.74
C ILE A 34 -4.63 1.57 32.49
N HIS A 35 -4.32 0.47 33.16
CA HIS A 35 -5.31 -0.31 33.92
C HIS A 35 -5.96 0.52 35.04
N VAL A 36 -5.18 1.30 35.80
CA VAL A 36 -5.69 2.17 36.88
C VAL A 36 -6.63 3.23 36.31
N ARG A 37 -6.27 3.86 35.19
CA ARG A 37 -7.10 4.89 34.53
C ARG A 37 -8.37 4.32 33.92
N VAL A 38 -8.29 3.19 33.23
CA VAL A 38 -9.47 2.47 32.70
C VAL A 38 -10.41 2.09 33.85
N ALA A 39 -9.89 1.54 34.95
CA ALA A 39 -10.70 1.18 36.11
C ALA A 39 -11.38 2.41 36.75
N ARG A 40 -10.68 3.55 36.82
CA ARG A 40 -11.24 4.82 37.29
C ARG A 40 -12.39 5.30 36.40
N ASP A 41 -12.19 5.30 35.08
CA ASP A 41 -13.20 5.76 34.12
C ASP A 41 -14.44 4.85 34.12
N LEU A 42 -14.25 3.53 34.22
CA LEU A 42 -15.34 2.57 34.38
C LEU A 42 -16.12 2.78 35.68
N THR A 43 -15.41 3.06 36.79
CA THR A 43 -16.04 3.35 38.09
C THR A 43 -16.89 4.62 38.01
N GLN A 44 -16.41 5.67 37.32
CA GLN A 44 -17.16 6.91 37.10
C GLN A 44 -18.43 6.68 36.25
N ARG A 45 -18.37 5.75 35.29
CA ARG A 45 -19.51 5.37 34.44
C ARG A 45 -20.42 4.32 35.07
N ALA A 46 -20.07 3.78 36.25
CA ALA A 46 -20.74 2.65 36.89
C ALA A 46 -20.89 1.40 35.99
N LEU A 47 -19.88 1.14 35.15
CA LEU A 47 -19.82 -0.01 34.23
C LEU A 47 -18.66 -0.95 34.62
N LYS A 48 -18.75 -2.24 34.27
CA LYS A 48 -17.59 -3.14 34.32
C LYS A 48 -16.99 -3.30 32.93
N PHE A 49 -15.69 -3.58 32.86
CA PHE A 49 -15.01 -3.79 31.58
C PHE A 49 -15.62 -4.96 30.78
N SER A 50 -16.08 -6.01 31.47
CA SER A 50 -16.77 -7.16 30.88
C SER A 50 -18.12 -6.83 30.26
N ASP A 51 -18.72 -5.70 30.62
CA ASP A 51 -20.02 -5.27 30.13
C ASP A 51 -19.90 -4.54 28.77
N LEU A 52 -18.68 -4.11 28.43
CA LEU A 52 -18.35 -3.49 27.15
C LEU A 52 -18.09 -4.54 26.09
N ASN A 53 -18.51 -4.29 24.85
CA ASN A 53 -18.12 -5.12 23.72
C ASN A 53 -16.62 -4.93 23.39
N PRO A 54 -15.97 -5.85 22.65
CA PRO A 54 -14.52 -5.76 22.37
C PRO A 54 -14.09 -4.43 21.71
N SER A 55 -14.92 -3.86 20.84
CA SER A 55 -14.63 -2.58 20.19
C SER A 55 -14.69 -1.41 21.18
N GLU A 56 -15.65 -1.40 22.10
CA GLU A 56 -15.74 -0.41 23.19
C GLU A 56 -14.61 -0.55 24.19
N GLN A 57 -14.22 -1.79 24.52
CA GLN A 57 -13.05 -2.08 25.35
C GLN A 57 -11.78 -1.50 24.73
N GLN A 58 -11.56 -1.74 23.44
CA GLN A 58 -10.43 -1.20 22.70
C GLN A 58 -10.47 0.33 22.64
N ALA A 59 -11.62 0.92 22.28
CA ALA A 59 -11.78 2.37 22.21
C ALA A 59 -11.53 3.06 23.55
N LEU A 60 -11.95 2.44 24.67
CA LEU A 60 -11.69 2.97 26.01
C LEU A 60 -10.19 2.93 26.35
N VAL A 61 -9.50 1.84 26.02
CA VAL A 61 -8.04 1.72 26.23
C VAL A 61 -7.28 2.73 25.36
N GLU A 62 -7.66 2.90 24.10
CA GLU A 62 -7.08 3.87 23.16
C GLU A 62 -7.32 5.32 23.62
N GLN A 63 -8.50 5.61 24.16
CA GLN A 63 -8.81 6.91 24.75
C GLN A 63 -7.88 7.22 25.93
N VAL A 64 -7.77 6.29 26.88
CA VAL A 64 -6.90 6.44 28.06
C VAL A 64 -5.42 6.59 27.65
N HIS A 65 -4.97 5.81 26.67
CA HIS A 65 -3.63 5.94 26.11
C HIS A 65 -3.40 7.31 25.45
N SER A 66 -4.38 7.81 24.71
CA SER A 66 -4.33 9.16 24.10
C SER A 66 -4.31 10.26 25.15
N ASP A 67 -5.03 10.11 26.26
CA ASP A 67 -5.00 11.05 27.38
C ASP A 67 -3.64 11.04 28.09
N LEU A 68 -3.03 9.86 28.28
CA LEU A 68 -1.66 9.74 28.81
C LEU A 68 -0.63 10.46 27.93
N LEU A 69 -0.73 10.29 26.61
CA LEU A 69 0.12 11.00 25.65
C LEU A 69 -0.08 12.52 25.73
N ARG A 70 -1.33 12.99 25.83
CA ARG A 70 -1.64 14.42 25.92
C ARG A 70 -1.14 15.05 27.21
N GLU A 71 -1.15 14.31 28.31
CA GLU A 71 -0.66 14.77 29.61
C GLU A 71 0.88 14.75 29.70
N GLY A 72 1.57 14.15 28.73
CA GLY A 72 3.02 14.04 28.74
C GLY A 72 3.53 13.13 29.86
N ASP A 73 2.80 12.05 30.16
CA ASP A 73 3.14 11.16 31.27
C ASP A 73 4.51 10.49 31.04
N ASP A 74 5.39 10.59 32.04
CA ASP A 74 6.73 10.00 32.03
C ASP A 74 6.71 8.50 31.69
N SER A 75 5.64 7.78 32.01
CA SER A 75 5.53 6.34 31.72
C SER A 75 5.60 6.05 30.21
N VAL A 76 4.99 6.89 29.38
CA VAL A 76 5.00 6.73 27.92
C VAL A 76 6.37 7.07 27.36
N SER A 77 6.93 8.24 27.70
CA SER A 77 8.27 8.63 27.26
C SER A 77 9.37 7.65 27.71
N ASN A 78 9.25 7.09 28.91
CA ASN A 78 10.18 6.06 29.39
C ASN A 78 10.05 4.75 28.63
N LEU A 79 8.84 4.35 28.24
CA LEU A 79 8.65 3.20 27.37
C LEU A 79 9.21 3.45 25.99
N GLU A 80 8.97 4.62 25.38
CA GLU A 80 9.53 4.98 24.07
C GLU A 80 11.06 4.88 24.06
N LYS A 81 11.73 5.42 25.08
CA LYS A 81 13.19 5.28 25.25
C LYS A 81 13.63 3.82 25.34
N ALA A 82 12.88 2.98 26.07
CA ALA A 82 13.17 1.55 26.19
C ALA A 82 12.96 0.81 24.86
N VAL A 83 11.88 1.12 24.15
CA VAL A 83 11.59 0.56 22.82
C VAL A 83 12.70 0.91 21.85
N ASN A 84 13.09 2.19 21.76
CA ASN A 84 14.17 2.64 20.89
C ASN A 84 15.48 1.92 21.20
N SER A 85 15.87 1.86 22.48
CA SER A 85 17.11 1.17 22.90
C SER A 85 17.11 -0.32 22.56
N VAL A 86 15.98 -1.01 22.73
CA VAL A 86 15.86 -2.44 22.40
C VAL A 86 15.90 -2.64 20.88
N CYS A 87 15.13 -1.87 20.12
CA CYS A 87 15.11 -1.93 18.67
C CYS A 87 16.50 -1.65 18.07
N ASP A 88 17.20 -0.61 18.53
CA ASP A 88 18.56 -0.28 18.07
C ASP A 88 19.53 -1.44 18.33
N THR A 89 19.43 -2.07 19.51
CA THR A 89 20.28 -3.21 19.89
C THR A 89 20.02 -4.43 19.00
N GLU A 90 18.75 -4.75 18.75
CA GLU A 90 18.37 -5.91 17.95
C GLU A 90 18.65 -5.69 16.45
N ILE A 91 18.44 -4.48 15.93
CA ILE A 91 18.84 -4.12 14.56
C ILE A 91 20.36 -4.24 14.41
N ALA A 92 21.14 -3.72 15.37
CA ALA A 92 22.60 -3.86 15.37
C ALA A 92 23.04 -5.33 15.43
N ALA A 93 22.33 -6.17 16.19
CA ALA A 93 22.60 -7.60 16.26
C ALA A 93 22.29 -8.29 14.92
N GLU A 94 21.17 -7.94 14.27
CA GLU A 94 20.78 -8.54 13.00
C GLU A 94 21.71 -8.13 11.85
N VAL A 95 22.12 -6.87 11.78
CA VAL A 95 23.10 -6.41 10.78
C VAL A 95 24.44 -7.13 10.95
N ARG A 96 24.85 -7.42 12.19
CA ARG A 96 26.04 -8.24 12.48
C ARG A 96 25.87 -9.70 12.04
N ARG A 97 24.67 -10.28 12.13
CA ARG A 97 24.39 -11.65 11.63
C ARG A 97 24.39 -11.72 10.10
N ILE A 98 23.96 -10.65 9.42
CA ILE A 98 23.90 -10.58 7.95
C ILE A 98 25.29 -10.42 7.33
N LYS A 99 26.27 -9.83 8.05
CA LYS A 99 27.65 -9.76 7.55
C LYS A 99 28.14 -11.18 7.26
N PRO A 100 28.34 -11.56 5.99
CA PRO A 100 28.90 -12.86 5.66
C PRO A 100 30.27 -12.94 6.32
N SER A 101 30.62 -14.13 6.76
CA SER A 101 31.97 -14.48 7.19
C SER A 101 32.94 -14.37 6.00
N GLU A 102 33.25 -13.16 5.54
CA GLU A 102 34.36 -12.88 4.61
C GLU A 102 35.72 -13.05 5.30
N GLN A 103 35.74 -13.57 6.53
CA GLN A 103 36.96 -13.97 7.23
C GLN A 103 37.58 -15.28 6.70
N ASP A 104 36.96 -15.96 5.73
CA ASP A 104 37.51 -17.17 5.11
C ASP A 104 38.20 -16.93 3.75
N GLU A 105 38.32 -15.69 3.27
CA GLU A 105 39.25 -15.39 2.17
C GLU A 105 40.68 -15.28 2.71
N ASP A 106 41.35 -16.42 2.62
CA ASP A 106 42.75 -16.71 2.81
C ASP A 106 43.74 -15.53 2.81
N GLN A 107 44.65 -15.64 3.77
CA GLN A 107 45.93 -14.96 3.88
C GLN A 107 46.72 -14.93 2.55
N ASP A 108 46.42 -14.00 1.64
CA ASP A 108 47.39 -13.63 0.60
C ASP A 108 48.37 -12.60 1.20
N GLN A 109 49.44 -13.15 1.77
CA GLN A 109 50.52 -12.38 2.37
C GLN A 109 51.22 -11.52 1.32
N GLY A 110 50.94 -10.21 1.35
CA GLY A 110 51.96 -9.18 1.22
C GLY A 110 52.67 -9.08 -0.13
N SER A 111 51.98 -8.52 -1.13
CA SER A 111 52.66 -7.79 -2.21
C SER A 111 52.94 -6.35 -1.72
N VAL A 112 54.13 -6.12 -1.17
CA VAL A 112 54.65 -4.77 -0.87
C VAL A 112 54.96 -4.09 -2.19
N ASN A 113 54.29 -2.97 -2.49
CA ASN A 113 54.64 -2.16 -3.66
C ASN A 113 55.93 -1.38 -3.34
N GLU A 114 56.93 -1.43 -4.23
CA GLU A 114 58.32 -0.98 -4.02
C GLU A 114 58.50 0.52 -3.66
N LYS A 115 57.44 1.33 -3.70
CA LYS A 115 57.54 2.79 -3.53
C LYS A 115 57.33 3.32 -2.12
N GLY A 116 57.00 2.48 -1.14
CA GLY A 116 56.91 2.90 0.27
C GLY A 116 55.86 3.98 0.57
N GLU A 117 54.95 4.30 -0.34
CA GLU A 117 53.85 5.23 -0.11
C GLU A 117 52.66 4.48 0.52
N HIS A 118 52.26 4.90 1.72
CA HIS A 118 51.04 4.48 2.38
C HIS A 118 49.82 5.01 1.63
N VAL A 119 49.32 4.24 0.65
CA VAL A 119 47.99 4.46 0.07
C VAL A 119 46.96 3.99 1.09
N VAL A 120 46.18 4.92 1.65
CA VAL A 120 44.99 4.57 2.45
C VAL A 120 44.04 3.80 1.52
N PRO A 121 43.70 2.54 1.80
CA PRO A 121 42.93 1.73 0.87
C PRO A 121 41.49 2.25 0.79
N ALA A 122 41.05 2.58 -0.44
CA ALA A 122 39.69 3.00 -0.76
C ALA A 122 38.59 2.02 -0.28
N LYS A 123 38.96 0.77 0.05
CA LYS A 123 38.05 -0.25 0.61
C LYS A 123 37.33 0.18 1.88
N LYS A 124 37.96 0.97 2.76
CA LYS A 124 37.33 1.31 4.06
C LYS A 124 36.07 2.19 3.92
N GLN A 125 35.96 2.98 2.86
CA GLN A 125 34.83 3.90 2.67
C GLN A 125 33.60 3.22 2.02
N GLU A 126 33.80 2.15 1.25
CA GLU A 126 32.70 1.32 0.71
C GLU A 126 32.04 0.45 1.81
N ASP A 127 32.81 0.03 2.81
CA ASP A 127 32.32 -0.81 3.92
C ASP A 127 31.36 -0.08 4.87
N GLU A 128 31.52 1.24 5.06
CA GLU A 128 30.64 2.04 5.94
C GLU A 128 29.30 2.36 5.25
N ALA A 129 29.33 2.76 3.97
CA ALA A 129 28.13 3.02 3.18
C ALA A 129 27.25 1.76 3.04
N THR A 130 27.87 0.58 2.90
CA THR A 130 27.15 -0.69 2.86
C THR A 130 26.54 -1.08 4.21
N SER A 131 27.13 -0.69 5.35
CA SER A 131 26.55 -0.98 6.67
C SER A 131 25.27 -0.17 6.94
N ALA A 132 25.26 1.12 6.58
CA ALA A 132 24.08 1.97 6.72
C ALA A 132 22.92 1.49 5.84
N SER A 133 23.22 1.13 4.59
CA SER A 133 22.25 0.55 3.66
C SER A 133 21.63 -0.73 4.24
N LYS A 134 22.45 -1.63 4.81
CA LYS A 134 21.95 -2.86 5.47
C LYS A 134 21.06 -2.57 6.69
N ILE A 135 21.39 -1.59 7.52
CA ILE A 135 20.52 -1.17 8.64
C ILE A 135 19.15 -0.75 8.12
N VAL A 136 19.13 0.09 7.08
CA VAL A 136 17.88 0.59 6.48
C VAL A 136 17.08 -0.55 5.86
N GLU A 137 17.71 -1.52 5.20
CA GLU A 137 17.04 -2.70 4.65
C GLU A 137 16.40 -3.58 5.73
N VAL A 138 17.13 -3.87 6.81
CA VAL A 138 16.62 -4.65 7.96
C VAL A 138 15.44 -3.95 8.62
N ALA A 139 15.57 -2.65 8.90
CA ALA A 139 14.51 -1.84 9.49
C ALA A 139 13.28 -1.78 8.55
N THR A 140 13.52 -1.57 7.26
CA THR A 140 12.48 -1.53 6.23
C THR A 140 11.68 -2.82 6.18
N SER A 141 12.35 -3.98 6.16
CA SER A 141 11.71 -5.29 6.14
C SER A 141 10.80 -5.51 7.37
N ALA A 142 11.26 -5.09 8.55
CA ALA A 142 10.46 -5.15 9.77
C ALA A 142 9.26 -4.22 9.74
N VAL A 143 9.44 -2.96 9.30
CA VAL A 143 8.35 -2.00 9.18
C VAL A 143 7.29 -2.50 8.20
N ILE A 144 7.67 -3.07 7.06
CA ILE A 144 6.74 -3.67 6.10
C ILE A 144 5.95 -4.80 6.75
N THR A 145 6.65 -5.71 7.45
CA THR A 145 6.00 -6.85 8.10
C THR A 145 5.00 -6.38 9.15
N LEU A 146 5.34 -5.35 9.93
CA LEU A 146 4.43 -4.74 10.88
C LEU A 146 3.22 -4.12 10.17
N LEU A 147 3.43 -3.30 9.14
CA LEU A 147 2.35 -2.65 8.39
C LEU A 147 1.42 -3.65 7.69
N GLU A 148 1.94 -4.78 7.21
CA GLU A 148 1.14 -5.85 6.60
C GLU A 148 0.28 -6.61 7.61
N GLN A 149 0.73 -6.70 8.87
CA GLN A 149 -0.03 -7.32 9.97
C GLN A 149 -1.03 -6.36 10.61
N LEU A 150 -0.83 -5.06 10.47
CA LEU A 150 -1.73 -4.07 11.04
C LEU A 150 -3.08 -4.04 10.29
N PRO A 151 -4.18 -3.77 10.99
CA PRO A 151 -5.47 -3.55 10.36
C PRO A 151 -5.41 -2.44 9.28
N PRO A 152 -6.22 -2.52 8.21
CA PRO A 152 -6.20 -1.54 7.12
C PRO A 152 -6.34 -0.08 7.56
N GLU A 153 -7.10 0.18 8.63
CA GLU A 153 -7.26 1.51 9.25
C GLU A 153 -5.94 2.11 9.74
N HIS A 154 -4.96 1.27 10.10
CA HIS A 154 -3.65 1.71 10.58
C HIS A 154 -2.65 1.95 9.45
N ARG A 155 -3.03 1.74 8.18
CA ARG A 155 -2.17 2.12 7.04
C ARG A 155 -1.85 3.60 7.05
N ALA A 156 -2.73 4.43 7.62
CA ALA A 156 -2.47 5.85 7.84
C ALA A 156 -1.22 6.13 8.70
N LEU A 157 -0.68 5.15 9.43
CA LEU A 157 0.60 5.30 10.13
C LEU A 157 1.78 5.53 9.20
N THR A 158 1.70 5.16 7.91
CA THR A 158 2.74 5.55 6.95
C THR A 158 2.88 7.07 6.87
N ARG A 159 1.83 7.84 7.18
CA ARG A 159 1.86 9.32 7.23
C ARG A 159 2.82 9.87 8.29
N LEU A 160 3.33 9.06 9.22
CA LEU A 160 4.44 9.46 10.09
C LEU A 160 5.69 9.83 9.29
N MET A 161 5.83 9.31 8.07
CA MET A 161 6.90 9.66 7.14
C MET A 161 6.55 10.84 6.22
N LEU A 162 5.44 11.56 6.45
CA LEU A 162 5.09 12.71 5.62
C LEU A 162 6.11 13.85 5.78
N GLY A 163 6.73 14.22 4.66
CA GLY A 163 7.88 15.12 4.55
C GLY A 163 9.21 14.38 4.36
N GLN A 164 9.28 13.08 4.69
CA GLN A 164 10.49 12.26 4.61
C GLN A 164 10.49 11.39 3.35
N PRO A 165 11.67 11.14 2.74
CA PRO A 165 11.78 10.25 1.59
C PRO A 165 11.65 8.79 2.01
N PHE A 166 10.98 7.97 1.20
CA PHE A 166 11.03 6.53 1.41
C PHE A 166 12.41 5.97 1.03
N PRO A 167 12.97 5.07 1.85
CA PRO A 167 14.02 4.18 1.40
C PRO A 167 13.59 3.40 0.16
N GLU A 168 14.51 3.16 -0.78
CA GLU A 168 14.19 2.45 -2.04
C GLU A 168 13.61 1.06 -1.79
N ALA A 169 14.18 0.31 -0.84
CA ALA A 169 13.68 -0.99 -0.41
C ALA A 169 12.26 -0.94 0.18
N PHE A 170 11.87 0.20 0.76
CA PHE A 170 10.55 0.38 1.40
C PHE A 170 9.49 0.79 0.39
N ARG A 171 9.87 1.65 -0.56
CA ARG A 171 8.97 2.34 -1.49
C ARG A 171 8.00 1.39 -2.18
N ASN A 172 8.50 0.32 -2.79
CA ASN A 172 7.66 -0.65 -3.52
C ASN A 172 6.54 -1.21 -2.63
N ARG A 173 6.90 -1.67 -1.43
CA ARG A 173 5.95 -2.26 -0.48
C ARG A 173 5.01 -1.21 0.11
N ALA A 174 5.51 -0.02 0.42
CA ALA A 174 4.70 1.11 0.88
C ALA A 174 3.65 1.50 -0.18
N TRP A 175 4.04 1.53 -1.45
CA TRP A 175 3.12 1.80 -2.56
C TRP A 175 2.10 0.67 -2.72
N GLN A 176 2.52 -0.60 -2.66
CA GLN A 176 1.59 -1.73 -2.69
C GLN A 176 0.61 -1.74 -1.51
N LEU A 177 1.01 -1.25 -0.34
CA LEU A 177 0.14 -1.14 0.83
C LEU A 177 -0.93 -0.06 0.66
N ASN A 178 -0.56 1.07 0.08
CA ASN A 178 -1.43 2.24 -0.07
C ASN A 178 -2.23 2.24 -1.38
N LEU A 179 -1.74 1.59 -2.44
CA LEU A 179 -2.40 1.49 -3.75
C LEU A 179 -3.12 0.14 -3.92
N LYS A 180 -4.00 -0.21 -2.97
CA LYS A 180 -4.80 -1.46 -3.02
C LYS A 180 -6.21 -1.17 -3.52
N HIS A 181 -6.65 -1.94 -4.52
CA HIS A 181 -7.99 -1.87 -5.08
C HIS A 181 -8.49 -3.29 -5.42
N ALA A 182 -8.87 -4.03 -4.38
CA ALA A 182 -9.24 -5.45 -4.46
C ALA A 182 -10.30 -5.78 -5.52
N THR A 183 -11.26 -4.87 -5.75
CA THR A 183 -12.30 -5.03 -6.78
C THR A 183 -11.70 -5.01 -8.19
N ALA A 184 -10.68 -4.19 -8.44
CA ALA A 184 -10.03 -4.10 -9.75
C ALA A 184 -9.15 -5.30 -9.99
N LYS A 185 -8.40 -5.74 -8.96
CA LYS A 185 -7.67 -7.00 -8.96
C LYS A 185 -8.56 -8.16 -9.37
N LYS A 186 -9.67 -8.36 -8.65
CA LYS A 186 -10.63 -9.44 -8.93
C LYS A 186 -11.26 -9.31 -10.32
N ALA A 187 -11.58 -8.10 -10.75
CA ALA A 187 -12.14 -7.86 -12.09
C ALA A 187 -11.15 -8.28 -13.20
N TYR A 188 -9.87 -7.95 -13.03
CA TYR A 188 -8.83 -8.36 -13.97
C TYR A 188 -8.61 -9.88 -13.97
N GLU A 189 -8.55 -10.51 -12.79
CA GLU A 189 -8.44 -11.97 -12.64
C GLU A 189 -9.63 -12.70 -13.31
N VAL A 190 -10.85 -12.15 -13.20
CA VAL A 190 -12.02 -12.69 -13.89
C VAL A 190 -11.91 -12.49 -15.40
N ALA A 191 -11.45 -11.33 -15.86
CA ALA A 191 -11.28 -11.06 -17.30
C ALA A 191 -10.24 -12.01 -17.94
N ILE A 192 -9.08 -12.19 -17.31
CA ILE A 192 -8.04 -13.10 -17.80
C ILE A 192 -8.49 -14.56 -17.79
N ALA A 193 -9.22 -14.99 -16.74
CA ALA A 193 -9.77 -16.34 -16.63
C ALA A 193 -10.88 -16.60 -17.66
N ARG A 194 -11.68 -15.57 -17.99
CA ARG A 194 -12.71 -15.67 -19.03
C ARG A 194 -12.07 -15.84 -20.40
N ARG A 195 -11.32 -14.83 -20.85
CA ARG A 195 -10.56 -14.83 -22.11
C ARG A 195 -9.45 -13.79 -22.02
N ARG A 196 -8.19 -14.21 -22.19
CA ARG A 196 -7.03 -13.30 -22.21
C ARG A 196 -7.17 -12.15 -23.23
N VAL A 197 -7.85 -12.38 -24.36
CA VAL A 197 -8.08 -11.33 -25.37
C VAL A 197 -8.93 -10.18 -24.83
N ASP A 198 -9.78 -10.42 -23.83
CA ASP A 198 -10.63 -9.38 -23.22
C ASP A 198 -9.82 -8.39 -22.38
N THR A 199 -8.53 -8.65 -22.12
CA THR A 199 -7.64 -7.72 -21.43
C THR A 199 -6.77 -6.92 -22.40
N ILE A 200 -6.91 -7.14 -23.71
CA ILE A 200 -6.08 -6.53 -24.75
C ILE A 200 -6.92 -5.52 -25.50
N SER A 201 -6.45 -4.28 -25.50
CA SER A 201 -7.05 -3.17 -26.25
C SER A 201 -7.04 -3.43 -27.75
N THR A 202 -8.06 -2.94 -28.46
CA THR A 202 -8.03 -2.85 -29.93
C THR A 202 -6.89 -1.95 -30.44
N MET A 203 -6.34 -1.09 -29.58
CA MET A 203 -5.23 -0.19 -29.85
C MET A 203 -3.88 -0.69 -29.29
N ASP A 204 -3.74 -1.97 -28.92
CA ASP A 204 -2.54 -2.49 -28.24
C ASP A 204 -1.23 -2.20 -29.00
N VAL A 205 -1.26 -2.22 -30.33
CA VAL A 205 -0.09 -1.92 -31.18
C VAL A 205 0.35 -0.47 -30.99
N GLN A 206 -0.57 0.49 -31.06
CA GLN A 206 -0.27 1.91 -30.87
C GLN A 206 0.19 2.18 -29.43
N ILE A 207 -0.50 1.61 -28.44
CA ILE A 207 -0.11 1.73 -27.02
C ILE A 207 1.31 1.19 -26.80
N THR A 208 1.66 0.08 -27.46
CA THR A 208 3.00 -0.49 -27.39
C THR A 208 4.05 0.45 -28.00
N GLN A 209 3.77 1.05 -29.15
CA GLN A 209 4.68 1.99 -29.82
C GLN A 209 4.88 3.27 -29.01
N GLU A 210 3.80 3.85 -28.48
CA GLU A 210 3.84 5.04 -27.64
C GLU A 210 4.57 4.77 -26.32
N ALA A 211 4.27 3.65 -25.64
CA ALA A 211 4.98 3.25 -24.42
C ALA A 211 6.47 3.00 -24.68
N GLN A 212 6.83 2.39 -25.82
CA GLN A 212 8.22 2.17 -26.20
C GLN A 212 8.93 3.51 -26.45
N SER A 213 8.34 4.38 -27.27
CA SER A 213 8.89 5.71 -27.56
C SER A 213 9.07 6.51 -26.28
N PHE A 214 8.09 6.46 -25.38
CA PHE A 214 8.12 7.16 -24.10
C PHE A 214 9.21 6.62 -23.16
N LEU A 215 9.30 5.30 -22.97
CA LEU A 215 10.34 4.71 -22.10
C LEU A 215 11.77 4.88 -22.66
N GLN A 216 11.91 4.96 -23.98
CA GLN A 216 13.17 5.26 -24.66
C GLN A 216 13.53 6.75 -24.56
N SER A 217 12.53 7.63 -24.52
CA SER A 217 12.75 9.04 -24.21
C SER A 217 13.21 9.17 -22.76
N ALA A 218 14.27 9.94 -22.53
CA ALA A 218 14.87 10.03 -21.20
C ALA A 218 13.91 10.76 -20.24
N ILE A 219 13.29 10.03 -19.32
CA ILE A 219 12.49 10.61 -18.23
C ILE A 219 13.47 11.16 -17.20
N GLY A 220 13.51 12.49 -17.06
CA GLY A 220 14.46 13.14 -16.16
C GLY A 220 15.93 12.78 -16.47
N GLY A 221 16.28 12.53 -17.74
CA GLY A 221 17.65 12.16 -18.14
C GLY A 221 18.01 10.68 -17.92
N VAL A 222 17.12 9.87 -17.34
CA VAL A 222 17.36 8.44 -17.10
C VAL A 222 16.63 7.61 -18.14
N ASN A 223 17.38 6.80 -18.89
CA ASN A 223 16.78 5.78 -19.75
C ASN A 223 16.25 4.65 -18.86
N ILE A 224 14.94 4.64 -18.65
CA ILE A 224 14.28 3.58 -17.86
C ILE A 224 13.81 2.42 -18.73
N TYR A 225 14.13 2.38 -20.03
CA TYR A 225 13.71 1.32 -20.92
C TYR A 225 14.24 -0.04 -20.47
N SER A 226 13.33 -0.99 -20.31
CA SER A 226 13.63 -2.42 -20.31
C SER A 226 12.47 -3.16 -20.95
N ARG A 227 12.74 -4.33 -21.52
CA ARG A 227 11.69 -5.15 -22.13
C ARG A 227 10.56 -5.47 -21.14
N ARG A 228 10.93 -5.79 -19.89
CA ARG A 228 9.98 -6.06 -18.81
C ARG A 228 9.12 -4.83 -18.49
N ARG A 229 9.72 -3.64 -18.36
CA ARG A 229 9.00 -2.39 -18.11
C ARG A 229 8.03 -2.05 -19.23
N LEU A 230 8.44 -2.21 -20.49
CA LEU A 230 7.57 -2.02 -21.65
C LEU A 230 6.38 -2.99 -21.61
N MET A 231 6.62 -4.28 -21.38
CA MET A 231 5.57 -5.30 -21.31
C MET A 231 4.57 -5.03 -20.20
N LEU A 232 5.05 -4.62 -19.03
CA LEU A 232 4.23 -4.25 -17.90
C LEU A 232 3.39 -2.99 -18.21
N MET A 233 4.05 -1.90 -18.61
CA MET A 233 3.41 -0.63 -18.96
C MET A 233 2.31 -0.81 -20.02
N LYS A 234 2.64 -1.46 -21.15
CA LYS A 234 1.70 -1.64 -22.26
C LYS A 234 0.50 -2.49 -21.84
N SER A 235 0.72 -3.56 -21.06
CA SER A 235 -0.36 -4.49 -20.69
C SER A 235 -1.35 -3.82 -19.74
N THR A 236 -0.87 -3.03 -18.78
CA THR A 236 -1.74 -2.26 -17.88
C THR A 236 -2.52 -1.18 -18.62
N LEU A 237 -1.86 -0.40 -19.49
CA LEU A 237 -2.53 0.63 -20.27
C LEU A 237 -3.53 0.04 -21.28
N SER A 238 -3.21 -1.10 -21.89
CA SER A 238 -4.08 -1.84 -22.80
C SER A 238 -5.34 -2.37 -22.09
N TYR A 239 -5.19 -2.91 -20.88
CA TYR A 239 -6.33 -3.30 -20.06
C TYR A 239 -7.17 -2.09 -19.63
N HIS A 240 -6.53 -1.01 -19.16
CA HIS A 240 -7.22 0.22 -18.78
C HIS A 240 -8.03 0.81 -19.93
N HIS A 241 -7.46 0.89 -21.13
CA HIS A 241 -8.16 1.33 -22.33
C HIS A 241 -9.38 0.46 -22.62
N THR A 242 -9.26 -0.86 -22.47
CA THR A 242 -10.40 -1.78 -22.64
C THR A 242 -11.53 -1.47 -21.67
N LEU A 243 -11.22 -1.11 -20.42
CA LEU A 243 -12.23 -0.68 -19.43
C LEU A 243 -12.89 0.65 -19.82
N LEU A 244 -12.12 1.61 -20.37
CA LEU A 244 -12.68 2.87 -20.87
C LEU A 244 -13.63 2.62 -22.05
N MET A 245 -13.25 1.76 -22.99
CA MET A 245 -14.09 1.37 -24.13
C MET A 245 -15.39 0.70 -23.67
N GLN A 246 -15.34 -0.17 -22.66
CA GLN A 246 -16.54 -0.82 -22.09
C GLN A 246 -17.50 0.18 -21.43
N LYS A 247 -16.99 1.29 -20.90
CA LYS A 247 -17.80 2.36 -20.31
C LYS A 247 -18.32 3.37 -21.33
N GLY A 248 -17.86 3.32 -22.58
CA GLY A 248 -18.12 4.36 -23.57
C GLY A 248 -17.32 5.65 -23.33
N GLU A 249 -16.29 5.61 -22.48
CA GLU A 249 -15.38 6.72 -22.19
C GLU A 249 -14.09 6.64 -23.03
N GLY A 250 -13.89 5.52 -23.74
CA GLY A 250 -12.70 5.27 -24.54
C GLY A 250 -12.68 6.08 -25.83
N THR A 251 -11.53 6.64 -26.14
CA THR A 251 -11.21 7.32 -27.40
C THR A 251 -10.38 6.42 -28.32
N THR A 252 -10.11 6.84 -29.55
CA THR A 252 -9.22 6.10 -30.47
C THR A 252 -7.76 6.11 -30.03
N THR A 253 -7.38 6.97 -29.09
CA THR A 253 -6.04 7.11 -28.52
C THR A 253 -6.12 7.22 -27.01
N LEU A 254 -5.08 6.77 -26.30
CA LEU A 254 -4.96 7.04 -24.86
C LEU A 254 -4.40 8.46 -24.66
N PRO A 255 -4.90 9.22 -23.66
CA PRO A 255 -4.31 10.51 -23.31
C PRO A 255 -2.84 10.38 -22.94
N GLU A 256 -2.00 11.30 -23.44
CA GLU A 256 -0.55 11.27 -23.26
C GLU A 256 -0.15 11.22 -21.77
N ARG A 257 -0.89 11.94 -20.91
CA ARG A 257 -0.67 11.96 -19.45
C ARG A 257 -0.62 10.56 -18.82
N MET A 258 -1.31 9.57 -19.39
CA MET A 258 -1.33 8.22 -18.83
C MET A 258 0.04 7.55 -18.92
N TYR A 259 0.83 7.85 -19.96
CA TYR A 259 2.19 7.34 -20.08
C TYR A 259 3.11 7.98 -19.04
N TRP A 260 3.00 9.29 -18.83
CA TRP A 260 3.71 10.02 -17.78
C TRP A 260 3.43 9.47 -16.39
N LEU A 261 2.15 9.27 -16.05
CA LEU A 261 1.74 8.74 -14.74
C LEU A 261 2.17 7.28 -14.51
N MET A 262 2.32 6.50 -15.58
CA MET A 262 2.71 5.10 -15.47
C MET A 262 4.21 4.91 -15.22
N ALA A 263 5.05 5.88 -15.61
CA ALA A 263 6.50 5.76 -15.48
C ALA A 263 6.99 5.53 -14.04
N PRO A 264 6.60 6.35 -13.04
CA PRO A 264 6.99 6.14 -11.65
C PRO A 264 6.56 4.77 -11.11
N ILE A 265 5.33 4.33 -11.46
CA ILE A 265 4.80 3.03 -11.06
C ILE A 265 5.67 1.92 -11.61
N VAL A 266 5.85 1.87 -12.93
CA VAL A 266 6.64 0.82 -13.60
C VAL A 266 8.08 0.81 -13.07
N TYR A 267 8.67 1.98 -12.82
CA TYR A 267 10.00 2.08 -12.26
C TYR A 267 10.10 1.46 -10.85
N VAL A 268 9.23 1.88 -9.92
CA VAL A 268 9.21 1.36 -8.54
C VAL A 268 8.90 -0.12 -8.49
N TYR A 269 7.95 -0.56 -9.31
CA TYR A 269 7.50 -1.94 -9.33
C TYR A 269 8.60 -2.86 -9.88
N THR A 270 9.38 -2.42 -10.87
CA THR A 270 10.45 -3.25 -11.46
C THR A 270 11.82 -3.16 -10.78
N GLY A 271 11.90 -2.57 -9.58
CA GLY A 271 13.12 -2.55 -8.77
C GLY A 271 13.97 -1.28 -8.88
N GLY A 272 13.44 -0.19 -9.44
CA GLY A 272 14.14 1.10 -9.41
C GLY A 272 15.40 1.14 -10.29
N LYS A 273 16.55 1.53 -9.74
CA LYS A 273 17.79 1.68 -10.56
C LYS A 273 18.33 0.32 -11.01
N THR A 274 18.19 -0.70 -10.17
CA THR A 274 18.63 -2.06 -10.45
C THR A 274 17.45 -2.85 -11.03
N PRO A 275 17.44 -3.14 -12.35
CA PRO A 275 16.35 -3.90 -12.93
C PRO A 275 16.27 -5.26 -12.22
N SER A 276 15.10 -5.55 -11.65
CA SER A 276 14.83 -6.85 -11.04
C SER A 276 15.06 -7.96 -12.08
N PRO A 277 15.64 -9.11 -11.67
CA PRO A 277 15.93 -10.22 -12.58
C PRO A 277 14.69 -10.66 -13.36
N GLU A 278 14.90 -11.33 -14.49
CA GLU A 278 13.80 -11.95 -15.23
C GLU A 278 13.07 -12.92 -14.30
N LEU A 279 11.77 -12.70 -14.14
CA LEU A 279 10.91 -13.51 -13.29
C LEU A 279 10.37 -14.70 -14.09
N ALA A 280 9.97 -15.75 -13.38
CA ALA A 280 9.22 -16.83 -14.01
C ALA A 280 7.87 -16.28 -14.56
N PRO A 281 7.31 -16.87 -15.64
CA PRO A 281 6.06 -16.38 -16.23
C PRO A 281 4.88 -16.29 -15.25
N GLN A 282 4.84 -17.16 -14.23
CA GLN A 282 3.81 -17.14 -13.19
C GLN A 282 3.96 -15.91 -12.28
N GLU A 283 5.18 -15.65 -11.80
CA GLU A 283 5.50 -14.48 -10.99
C GLU A 283 5.26 -13.18 -11.77
N GLU A 284 5.58 -13.17 -13.07
CA GLU A 284 5.30 -12.01 -13.94
C GLU A 284 3.80 -11.75 -14.09
N SER A 285 2.98 -12.79 -14.14
CA SER A 285 1.52 -12.66 -14.15
C SER A 285 1.00 -12.08 -12.83
N GLU A 286 1.46 -12.57 -11.68
CA GLU A 286 1.10 -12.02 -10.37
C GLU A 286 1.54 -10.56 -10.22
N PHE A 287 2.71 -10.25 -10.77
CA PHE A 287 3.26 -8.91 -10.80
C PHE A 287 2.38 -7.95 -11.61
N LEU A 288 1.95 -8.37 -12.80
CA LEU A 288 1.03 -7.60 -13.65
C LEU A 288 -0.32 -7.35 -12.95
N VAL A 289 -0.87 -8.36 -12.26
CA VAL A 289 -2.12 -8.21 -11.48
C VAL A 289 -1.96 -7.13 -10.41
N THR A 290 -0.86 -7.15 -9.67
CA THR A 290 -0.56 -6.17 -8.61
C THR A 290 -0.41 -4.75 -9.19
N MET A 291 0.24 -4.62 -10.33
CA MET A 291 0.44 -3.33 -10.99
C MET A 291 -0.87 -2.78 -11.59
N ILE A 292 -1.76 -3.64 -12.10
CA ILE A 292 -3.12 -3.24 -12.52
C ILE A 292 -3.94 -2.78 -11.32
N GLU A 293 -3.86 -3.48 -10.19
CA GLU A 293 -4.50 -3.05 -8.95
C GLU A 293 -4.03 -1.65 -8.54
N ALA A 294 -2.72 -1.41 -8.53
CA ALA A 294 -2.14 -0.13 -8.18
C ALA A 294 -2.54 0.99 -9.16
N TRP A 295 -2.55 0.70 -10.47
CA TRP A 295 -2.97 1.65 -11.48
C TRP A 295 -4.45 2.04 -11.36
N GLU A 296 -5.33 1.06 -11.18
CA GLU A 296 -6.76 1.35 -11.06
C GLU A 296 -7.08 2.09 -9.76
N CYS A 297 -6.37 1.78 -8.65
CA CYS A 297 -6.42 2.58 -7.42
C CYS A 297 -6.06 4.05 -7.72
N LEU A 298 -4.91 4.26 -8.37
CA LEU A 298 -4.41 5.60 -8.69
C LEU A 298 -5.39 6.41 -9.55
N VAL A 299 -5.94 5.81 -10.61
CA VAL A 299 -6.73 6.55 -11.61
C VAL A 299 -8.22 6.68 -11.25
N ARG A 300 -8.76 5.81 -10.39
CA ARG A 300 -10.20 5.81 -10.04
C ARG A 300 -10.52 6.39 -8.68
N ASP A 301 -9.65 6.23 -7.69
CA ASP A 301 -9.99 6.67 -6.33
C ASP A 301 -10.02 8.19 -6.25
N GLN A 302 -10.93 8.72 -5.44
CA GLN A 302 -11.13 10.16 -5.25
C GLN A 302 -9.89 10.85 -4.65
N GLY A 303 -9.01 10.10 -3.98
CA GLY A 303 -7.71 10.59 -3.49
C GLY A 303 -6.56 10.45 -4.49
N GLY A 304 -6.80 9.80 -5.63
CA GLY A 304 -5.83 9.58 -6.68
C GLY A 304 -5.68 10.76 -7.65
N VAL A 305 -5.10 10.48 -8.81
CA VAL A 305 -4.81 11.49 -9.86
C VAL A 305 -6.06 11.95 -10.62
N SER A 306 -7.21 11.32 -10.37
CA SER A 306 -8.50 11.67 -10.99
C SER A 306 -8.88 13.13 -10.76
N SER A 307 -8.59 13.64 -9.56
CA SER A 307 -8.79 15.03 -9.16
C SER A 307 -7.94 16.07 -9.92
N LEU A 308 -6.91 15.62 -10.64
CA LEU A 308 -5.98 16.47 -11.40
C LEU A 308 -6.21 16.40 -12.91
N LYS A 309 -7.20 15.63 -13.39
CA LYS A 309 -7.48 15.44 -14.83
C LYS A 309 -7.84 16.74 -15.54
N GLU A 310 -8.49 17.68 -14.84
CA GLU A 310 -8.81 19.02 -15.36
C GLU A 310 -7.55 19.81 -15.74
N GLY A 311 -6.37 19.46 -15.21
CA GLY A 311 -5.13 20.12 -15.56
C GLY A 311 -4.79 20.05 -17.05
N GLU A 312 -5.06 18.92 -17.71
CA GLU A 312 -4.81 18.79 -19.16
C GLU A 312 -5.77 19.67 -19.97
N GLU A 313 -7.03 19.75 -19.56
CA GLU A 313 -8.03 20.62 -20.21
C GLU A 313 -7.65 22.10 -20.06
N TRP A 314 -7.24 22.51 -18.86
CA TRP A 314 -6.81 23.89 -18.59
C TRP A 314 -5.47 24.22 -19.25
N GLY A 315 -4.52 23.28 -19.28
CA GLY A 315 -3.26 23.41 -20.02
C GLY A 315 -3.50 23.60 -21.53
N GLY A 316 -4.48 22.89 -22.10
CA GLY A 316 -4.89 23.01 -23.50
C GLY A 316 -5.58 24.34 -23.83
N LYS A 317 -6.19 25.01 -22.85
CA LYS A 317 -6.77 26.37 -22.98
C LYS A 317 -5.72 27.48 -23.08
N ALA A 318 -4.44 27.12 -23.21
CA ALA A 318 -3.33 27.99 -23.53
C ALA A 318 -3.64 29.11 -24.53
N ALA A 319 -4.35 28.80 -25.62
CA ALA A 319 -4.67 29.75 -26.69
C ALA A 319 -5.91 30.61 -26.42
N ALA A 320 -6.62 30.37 -25.31
CA ALA A 320 -7.72 31.20 -24.83
C ALA A 320 -7.24 32.37 -23.94
N LEU A 321 -6.02 32.27 -23.39
CA LEU A 321 -5.35 33.32 -22.61
C LEU A 321 -5.34 34.68 -23.33
N ASP A 322 -4.99 34.69 -24.61
CA ASP A 322 -4.88 35.92 -25.41
C ASP A 322 -6.22 36.66 -25.53
N ARG A 323 -7.35 35.99 -25.26
CA ARG A 323 -8.70 36.56 -25.32
C ARG A 323 -9.27 36.95 -23.95
N GLY A 324 -8.58 36.62 -22.86
CA GLY A 324 -9.09 36.83 -21.49
C GLY A 324 -10.38 36.05 -21.17
N ASP A 325 -10.71 35.03 -21.96
CA ASP A 325 -11.90 34.21 -21.78
C ASP A 325 -11.52 32.96 -20.98
N PHE A 326 -11.69 33.03 -19.65
CA PHE A 326 -11.36 31.95 -18.73
C PHE A 326 -12.41 30.82 -18.69
N GLY A 327 -13.47 30.89 -19.51
CA GLY A 327 -14.67 30.05 -19.44
C GLY A 327 -14.54 28.71 -18.69
N GLY A 328 -15.31 28.57 -17.61
CA GLY A 328 -15.36 27.39 -16.74
C GLY A 328 -15.17 27.73 -15.27
N THR A 329 -15.33 26.72 -14.40
CA THR A 329 -15.01 26.84 -12.98
C THR A 329 -13.53 26.53 -12.77
N VAL A 330 -12.83 27.40 -12.06
CA VAL A 330 -11.40 27.21 -11.76
C VAL A 330 -11.21 25.94 -10.93
N PRO A 331 -10.29 25.03 -11.32
CA PRO A 331 -10.06 23.79 -10.61
C PRO A 331 -9.67 24.03 -9.15
N GLY A 332 -10.19 23.21 -8.23
CA GLY A 332 -9.88 23.34 -6.80
C GLY A 332 -8.38 23.25 -6.50
N TRP A 333 -7.64 22.45 -7.27
CA TRP A 333 -6.19 22.31 -7.13
C TRP A 333 -5.46 23.62 -7.47
N ALA A 334 -5.96 24.44 -8.39
CA ALA A 334 -5.34 25.69 -8.78
C ALA A 334 -5.49 26.76 -7.68
N LYS A 335 -6.60 26.72 -6.94
CA LYS A 335 -6.82 27.58 -5.76
C LYS A 335 -5.82 27.24 -4.65
N ILE A 336 -5.63 25.95 -4.37
CA ILE A 336 -4.61 25.47 -3.41
C ILE A 336 -3.20 25.88 -3.86
N PHE A 337 -2.89 25.73 -5.15
CA PHE A 337 -1.60 26.11 -5.72
C PHE A 337 -1.34 27.61 -5.55
N ARG A 338 -2.32 28.45 -5.90
CA ARG A 338 -2.27 29.91 -5.73
C ARG A 338 -2.02 30.31 -4.28
N GLU A 339 -2.78 29.73 -3.34
CA GLU A 339 -2.62 30.01 -1.91
C GLU A 339 -1.23 29.62 -1.41
N ALA A 340 -0.75 28.43 -1.76
CA ALA A 340 0.58 27.96 -1.37
C ALA A 340 1.71 28.81 -1.96
N LEU A 341 1.60 29.23 -3.22
CA LEU A 341 2.60 30.10 -3.85
C LEU A 341 2.59 31.49 -3.26
N ARG A 342 1.41 32.05 -2.96
CA ARG A 342 1.29 33.36 -2.31
C ARG A 342 1.90 33.38 -0.92
N GLU A 343 1.65 32.34 -0.13
CA GLU A 343 2.20 32.21 1.22
C GLU A 343 3.73 32.06 1.20
N ALA A 344 4.27 31.35 0.20
CA ALA A 344 5.71 31.18 0.04
C ALA A 344 6.40 32.44 -0.51
N ASP A 345 5.85 33.05 -1.57
CA ASP A 345 6.42 34.21 -2.25
C ASP A 345 5.39 34.94 -3.15
N GLU A 346 4.77 36.01 -2.64
CA GLU A 346 3.79 36.83 -3.37
C GLU A 346 4.39 37.56 -4.60
N GLY A 347 5.69 37.90 -4.55
CA GLY A 347 6.39 38.51 -5.67
C GLY A 347 6.54 37.54 -6.83
N LEU A 348 6.92 36.30 -6.53
CA LEU A 348 7.01 35.22 -7.51
C LEU A 348 5.64 34.87 -8.10
N LEU A 349 4.57 34.83 -7.30
CA LEU A 349 3.20 34.67 -7.83
C LEU A 349 2.88 35.73 -8.89
N SER A 350 3.15 37.00 -8.58
CA SER A 350 2.91 38.12 -9.49
C SER A 350 3.71 37.97 -10.79
N GLN A 351 4.97 37.53 -10.68
CA GLN A 351 5.84 37.29 -11.82
C GLN A 351 5.35 36.13 -12.71
N VAL A 352 4.92 35.02 -12.12
CA VAL A 352 4.40 33.86 -12.87
C VAL A 352 3.11 34.24 -13.60
N VAL A 353 2.21 34.99 -12.94
CA VAL A 353 0.98 35.50 -13.57
C VAL A 353 1.33 36.48 -14.70
N ARG A 354 2.36 37.32 -14.54
CA ARG A 354 2.87 38.19 -15.61
C ARG A 354 3.35 37.39 -16.82
N CYS A 355 4.19 36.37 -16.60
CA CYS A 355 4.65 35.48 -17.66
C CYS A 355 3.48 34.77 -18.37
N ALA A 356 2.49 34.30 -17.62
CA ALA A 356 1.33 33.62 -18.17
C ALA A 356 0.47 34.51 -19.10
N ARG A 357 0.43 35.82 -18.83
CA ARG A 357 -0.33 36.79 -19.62
C ARG A 357 0.37 37.24 -20.90
N ASN A 358 1.65 36.90 -21.10
CA ASN A 358 2.49 37.43 -22.18
C ASN A 358 2.42 38.98 -22.27
N MET A 359 2.37 39.68 -21.13
CA MET A 359 2.28 41.15 -21.17
C MET A 359 3.64 41.77 -21.47
N ASP A 360 3.71 42.56 -22.55
CA ASP A 360 4.79 43.50 -22.75
C ASP A 360 4.83 44.53 -21.60
N SER A 361 6.05 44.93 -21.20
CA SER A 361 6.36 45.78 -20.04
C SER A 361 5.54 47.07 -19.92
N GLU A 362 4.95 47.59 -20.99
CA GLU A 362 4.19 48.84 -20.97
C GLU A 362 2.79 48.73 -20.32
N ALA A 363 2.27 47.51 -20.10
CA ALA A 363 0.93 47.28 -19.54
C ALA A 363 0.88 47.07 -18.02
N GLU A 364 1.99 47.30 -17.31
CA GLU A 364 2.15 47.07 -15.86
C GLU A 364 1.14 47.82 -14.97
N SER A 365 0.48 48.88 -15.45
CA SER A 365 -0.52 49.60 -14.67
C SER A 365 -1.81 48.80 -14.40
N HIS A 366 -2.08 47.75 -15.18
CA HIS A 366 -3.31 46.94 -15.06
C HIS A 366 -3.13 45.61 -14.32
N THR A 367 -1.94 45.31 -13.78
CA THR A 367 -1.68 44.06 -13.04
C THR A 367 -2.04 44.15 -11.56
N ALA A 368 -2.21 45.35 -11.02
CA ALA A 368 -2.35 45.56 -9.57
C ALA A 368 -3.68 45.06 -8.95
N ASN A 369 -4.67 44.64 -9.74
CA ASN A 369 -6.02 44.31 -9.25
C ASN A 369 -6.60 43.01 -9.84
N LEU A 370 -5.78 41.96 -10.05
CA LEU A 370 -6.34 40.65 -10.34
C LEU A 370 -7.01 40.08 -9.10
N ASP A 371 -8.18 39.47 -9.26
CA ASP A 371 -8.78 38.73 -8.16
C ASP A 371 -8.10 37.35 -7.99
N ALA A 372 -8.35 36.71 -6.85
CA ALA A 372 -7.72 35.42 -6.53
C ALA A 372 -8.13 34.29 -7.49
N GLU A 373 -9.30 34.40 -8.14
CA GLU A 373 -9.81 33.41 -9.08
C GLU A 373 -9.18 33.56 -10.47
N GLU A 374 -8.94 34.80 -10.90
CA GLU A 374 -8.16 35.12 -12.10
C GLU A 374 -6.71 34.64 -11.96
N GLU A 375 -6.04 34.94 -10.84
CA GLU A 375 -4.68 34.43 -10.57
C GLU A 375 -4.63 32.90 -10.63
N ALA A 376 -5.58 32.22 -9.99
CA ALA A 376 -5.66 30.77 -10.02
C ALA A 376 -5.95 30.24 -11.45
N SER A 377 -6.71 30.97 -12.27
CA SER A 377 -6.95 30.62 -13.68
C SER A 377 -5.66 30.70 -14.50
N TYR A 378 -4.86 31.75 -14.34
CA TYR A 378 -3.56 31.89 -15.01
C TYR A 378 -2.62 30.75 -14.64
N LEU A 379 -2.54 30.41 -13.34
CA LEU A 379 -1.76 29.28 -12.87
C LEU A 379 -2.28 27.96 -13.46
N ALA A 380 -3.60 27.77 -13.54
CA ALA A 380 -4.20 26.57 -14.12
C ALA A 380 -3.82 26.38 -15.59
N MET A 381 -3.75 27.47 -16.36
CA MET A 381 -3.43 27.42 -17.79
C MET A 381 -1.94 27.20 -18.06
N ILE A 382 -1.04 27.77 -17.25
CA ILE A 382 0.41 27.62 -17.46
C ILE A 382 0.95 26.31 -16.86
N MET A 383 0.43 25.87 -15.72
CA MET A 383 0.90 24.66 -15.02
C MET A 383 -0.01 23.43 -15.19
N GLY A 384 -1.19 23.58 -15.81
CA GLY A 384 -2.19 22.52 -15.89
C GLY A 384 -1.66 21.19 -16.45
N GLN A 385 -0.88 21.26 -17.53
CA GLN A 385 -0.28 20.07 -18.14
C GLN A 385 0.65 19.34 -17.15
N THR A 386 1.58 20.08 -16.54
CA THR A 386 2.53 19.57 -15.55
C THR A 386 1.83 19.00 -14.31
N VAL A 387 0.78 19.65 -13.83
CA VAL A 387 -0.05 19.17 -12.70
C VAL A 387 -0.75 17.88 -13.05
N SER A 388 -1.35 17.78 -14.25
CA SER A 388 -2.04 16.56 -14.71
C SER A 388 -1.08 15.37 -14.87
N ARG A 389 0.20 15.64 -15.14
CA ARG A 389 1.29 14.68 -15.22
C ARG A 389 1.99 14.45 -13.87
N CYS A 390 1.51 15.07 -12.79
CA CYS A 390 2.08 14.96 -11.44
C CYS A 390 3.59 15.25 -11.40
N LEU A 391 4.03 16.29 -12.13
CA LEU A 391 5.42 16.77 -12.19
C LEU A 391 6.45 15.79 -12.77
N VAL A 392 6.02 14.67 -13.37
CA VAL A 392 6.93 13.67 -13.97
C VAL A 392 7.72 14.25 -15.16
N ASP A 393 7.15 15.25 -15.85
CA ASP A 393 7.79 15.96 -16.96
C ASP A 393 8.76 17.07 -16.53
N THR A 394 8.60 17.58 -15.31
CA THR A 394 9.40 18.69 -14.76
C THR A 394 10.57 18.22 -13.91
N LEU A 395 10.39 17.20 -13.08
CA LEU A 395 11.38 16.79 -12.07
C LEU A 395 12.27 15.64 -12.56
N SER A 396 13.45 15.51 -11.94
CA SER A 396 14.22 14.26 -12.05
C SER A 396 13.44 13.11 -11.44
N LEU A 397 13.71 11.88 -11.89
CA LEU A 397 12.95 10.72 -11.43
C LEU A 397 13.06 10.51 -9.91
N ASP A 398 14.25 10.68 -9.32
CA ASP A 398 14.46 10.50 -7.88
C ASP A 398 13.63 11.51 -7.04
N VAL A 399 13.58 12.78 -7.47
CA VAL A 399 12.78 13.82 -6.80
C VAL A 399 11.29 13.62 -7.06
N CYS A 400 10.92 13.17 -8.26
CA CYS A 400 9.55 12.79 -8.59
C CYS A 400 9.05 11.65 -7.69
N LEU A 401 9.86 10.62 -7.45
CA LEU A 401 9.51 9.51 -6.55
C LEU A 401 9.28 9.99 -5.13
N TYR A 402 10.10 10.92 -4.62
CA TYR A 402 9.86 11.55 -3.33
C TYR A 402 8.48 12.23 -3.29
N VAL A 403 8.14 13.03 -4.31
CA VAL A 403 6.84 13.71 -4.41
C VAL A 403 5.69 12.68 -4.43
N TRP A 404 5.86 11.59 -5.18
CA TRP A 404 4.88 10.52 -5.25
C TRP A 404 4.74 9.75 -3.92
N ASP A 405 5.82 9.53 -3.18
CA ASP A 405 5.78 8.99 -1.82
C ASP A 405 4.83 9.84 -0.94
N GLN A 406 4.96 11.17 -1.01
CA GLN A 406 4.08 12.10 -0.28
C GLN A 406 2.63 12.04 -0.77
N CYS A 407 2.40 11.99 -2.08
CA CYS A 407 1.07 11.90 -2.66
C CYS A 407 0.32 10.64 -2.25
N ILE A 408 1.03 9.50 -2.20
CA ILE A 408 0.46 8.19 -1.86
C ILE A 408 0.11 8.11 -0.37
N MET A 409 0.87 8.76 0.52
CA MET A 409 0.55 8.84 1.96
C MET A 409 -0.60 9.81 2.26
N ALA A 410 -0.64 10.93 1.54
CA ALA A 410 -1.64 11.97 1.68
C ALA A 410 -2.73 11.81 0.60
N THR A 411 -2.70 12.66 -0.42
CA THR A 411 -3.43 12.54 -1.69
C THR A 411 -2.73 13.41 -2.75
N PHE A 412 -2.93 13.09 -4.03
CA PHE A 412 -2.38 13.90 -5.13
C PHE A 412 -2.96 15.31 -5.15
N ALA A 413 -4.27 15.45 -4.89
CA ALA A 413 -4.99 16.73 -4.85
C ALA A 413 -4.42 17.72 -3.82
N ILE A 414 -3.89 17.22 -2.69
CA ILE A 414 -3.34 18.04 -1.62
C ILE A 414 -1.86 18.36 -1.90
N ILE A 415 -1.08 17.36 -2.32
CA ILE A 415 0.38 17.49 -2.38
C ILE A 415 0.84 18.17 -3.67
N VAL A 416 0.36 17.73 -4.85
CA VAL A 416 0.88 18.21 -6.15
C VAL A 416 0.79 19.74 -6.27
N PRO A 417 -0.33 20.41 -5.94
CA PRO A 417 -0.42 21.87 -6.02
C PRO A 417 0.61 22.61 -5.15
N ARG A 418 0.89 22.07 -3.96
CA ARG A 418 1.86 22.66 -3.04
C ARG A 418 3.30 22.41 -3.49
N VAL A 419 3.57 21.25 -4.07
CA VAL A 419 4.86 20.95 -4.69
C VAL A 419 5.08 21.84 -5.90
N CYS A 420 4.06 22.14 -6.70
CA CYS A 420 4.20 23.12 -7.79
C CYS A 420 4.66 24.48 -7.26
N ALA A 421 4.07 24.99 -6.18
CA ALA A 421 4.53 26.22 -5.53
C ALA A 421 6.00 26.11 -5.06
N ALA A 422 6.35 25.03 -4.37
CA ALA A 422 7.72 24.81 -3.91
C ALA A 422 8.74 24.72 -5.06
N VAL A 423 8.38 24.07 -6.17
CA VAL A 423 9.20 23.98 -7.38
C VAL A 423 9.44 25.37 -7.98
N LEU A 424 8.42 26.22 -8.05
CA LEU A 424 8.61 27.59 -8.54
C LEU A 424 9.52 28.39 -7.61
N VAL A 425 9.40 28.22 -6.29
CA VAL A 425 10.30 28.86 -5.31
C VAL A 425 11.75 28.37 -5.49
N CYS A 426 11.98 27.08 -5.78
CA CYS A 426 13.31 26.58 -6.13
C CYS A 426 13.89 27.25 -7.38
N LEU A 427 13.04 27.67 -8.32
CA LEU A 427 13.41 28.24 -9.62
C LEU A 427 13.29 29.78 -9.66
N LYS A 428 13.08 30.42 -8.51
CA LYS A 428 12.76 31.86 -8.41
C LYS A 428 13.70 32.74 -9.25
N GLU A 429 15.00 32.61 -9.05
CA GLU A 429 16.00 33.47 -9.72
C GLU A 429 15.92 33.39 -11.24
N SER A 430 15.66 32.19 -11.77
CA SER A 430 15.51 31.95 -13.20
C SER A 430 14.16 32.44 -13.73
N ILE A 431 13.09 32.28 -12.94
CA ILE A 431 11.73 32.77 -13.28
C ILE A 431 11.67 34.30 -13.25
N ASP A 432 12.42 34.96 -12.37
CA ASP A 432 12.49 36.42 -12.30
C ASP A 432 13.06 37.02 -13.61
N SER A 433 13.88 36.26 -14.33
CA SER A 433 14.40 36.66 -15.65
C SER A 433 13.44 36.37 -16.82
N CYS A 434 12.36 35.61 -16.59
CA CYS A 434 11.42 35.26 -17.63
C CYS A 434 10.55 36.46 -18.04
N THR A 435 10.48 36.73 -19.33
CA THR A 435 9.65 37.81 -19.89
C THR A 435 8.30 37.31 -20.40
N ASP A 436 8.24 36.03 -20.77
CA ASP A 436 7.10 35.45 -21.46
C ASP A 436 6.85 34.00 -21.01
N ARG A 437 5.75 33.44 -21.51
CA ARG A 437 5.34 32.08 -21.18
C ARG A 437 6.30 31.03 -21.71
N GLU A 438 6.87 31.21 -22.91
CA GLU A 438 7.73 30.20 -23.52
C GLU A 438 9.03 30.09 -22.75
N SER A 439 9.63 31.22 -22.37
CA SER A 439 10.82 31.26 -21.50
C SER A 439 10.54 30.61 -20.14
N PHE A 440 9.35 30.84 -19.57
CA PHE A 440 8.95 30.21 -18.32
C PHE A 440 8.84 28.67 -18.44
N ILE A 441 8.17 28.18 -19.50
CA ILE A 441 8.02 26.74 -19.75
C ILE A 441 9.38 26.09 -20.00
N ASP A 442 10.28 26.76 -20.72
CA ASP A 442 11.65 26.28 -20.97
C ASP A 442 12.46 26.18 -19.67
N VAL A 443 12.43 27.23 -18.83
CA VAL A 443 13.07 27.22 -17.50
C VAL A 443 12.51 26.08 -16.65
N LEU A 444 11.19 25.88 -16.63
CA LEU A 444 10.56 24.81 -15.86
C LEU A 444 11.01 23.42 -16.36
N GLY A 445 11.03 23.20 -17.68
CA GLY A 445 11.38 21.91 -18.28
C GLY A 445 12.88 21.57 -18.24
N THR A 446 13.75 22.58 -18.25
CA THR A 446 15.21 22.43 -18.22
C THR A 446 15.75 22.43 -16.79
N GLN A 447 15.47 23.47 -16.02
CA GLN A 447 16.01 23.65 -14.68
C GLN A 447 15.22 22.90 -13.61
N GLY A 448 13.94 22.61 -13.84
CA GLY A 448 13.15 21.76 -12.93
C GLY A 448 13.78 20.38 -12.68
N LYS A 449 14.46 19.83 -13.70
CA LYS A 449 15.15 18.53 -13.61
C LYS A 449 16.42 18.58 -12.77
N VAL A 450 16.96 19.77 -12.53
CA VAL A 450 18.19 20.01 -11.77
C VAL A 450 17.88 20.28 -10.28
N ILE A 451 16.59 20.44 -9.92
CA ILE A 451 16.20 20.62 -8.52
C ILE A 451 16.64 19.41 -7.71
N GLY A 452 17.50 19.64 -6.71
CA GLY A 452 17.94 18.63 -5.76
C GLY A 452 16.84 18.28 -4.75
N LEU A 453 16.85 17.04 -4.27
CA LEU A 453 15.87 16.53 -3.31
C LEU A 453 15.88 17.34 -2.01
N ALA A 454 17.06 17.62 -1.46
CA ALA A 454 17.20 18.34 -0.19
C ALA A 454 16.62 19.76 -0.26
N ARG A 455 16.87 20.47 -1.38
CA ARG A 455 16.33 21.82 -1.60
C ARG A 455 14.81 21.82 -1.65
N LEU A 456 14.22 20.88 -2.40
CA LEU A 456 12.76 20.76 -2.48
C LEU A 456 12.15 20.39 -1.13
N GLN A 457 12.75 19.45 -0.40
CA GLN A 457 12.32 19.04 0.94
C GLN A 457 12.30 20.20 1.92
N MET A 458 13.36 21.01 1.95
CA MET A 458 13.46 22.19 2.81
C MET A 458 12.32 23.18 2.55
N ILE A 459 12.07 23.52 1.28
CA ILE A 459 11.01 24.46 0.89
C ILE A 459 9.63 23.88 1.20
N LEU A 460 9.41 22.59 0.93
CA LEU A 460 8.16 21.92 1.26
C LEU A 460 7.90 21.90 2.77
N GLU A 461 8.89 21.55 3.58
CA GLU A 461 8.72 21.51 5.03
C GLU A 461 8.42 22.89 5.60
N ARG A 462 9.00 23.95 5.02
CA ARG A 462 8.78 25.33 5.43
C ARG A 462 7.41 25.88 5.04
N PHE A 463 6.94 25.64 3.82
CA PHE A 463 5.78 26.35 3.26
C PHE A 463 4.58 25.46 2.90
N ALA A 464 4.77 24.15 2.70
CA ALA A 464 3.74 23.26 2.17
C ALA A 464 3.25 22.21 3.17
N MET A 465 4.17 21.53 3.86
CA MET A 465 3.88 20.40 4.73
C MET A 465 3.01 20.76 5.93
N PRO A 466 3.15 21.94 6.59
CA PRO A 466 2.24 22.32 7.67
C PRO A 466 0.78 22.36 7.23
N ALA A 467 0.50 22.99 6.09
CA ALA A 467 -0.85 23.05 5.51
C ALA A 467 -1.34 21.67 5.07
N ALA A 468 -0.47 20.83 4.49
CA ALA A 468 -0.82 19.46 4.11
C ALA A 468 -1.18 18.58 5.33
N ARG A 469 -0.40 18.66 6.41
CA ARG A 469 -0.67 17.97 7.68
C ARG A 469 -1.98 18.43 8.31
N SER A 470 -2.23 19.74 8.30
CA SER A 470 -3.50 20.33 8.75
C SER A 470 -4.70 19.81 7.95
N ALA A 471 -4.58 19.75 6.62
CA ALA A 471 -5.63 19.22 5.74
C ALA A 471 -5.93 17.72 5.99
N LEU A 472 -4.95 16.96 6.49
CA LEU A 472 -5.11 15.55 6.87
C LEU A 472 -5.62 15.36 8.32
N GLY A 473 -5.88 16.44 9.06
CA GLY A 473 -6.27 16.38 10.47
C GLY A 473 -5.14 15.91 11.39
N MET A 474 -3.88 15.96 10.93
CA MET A 474 -2.73 15.64 11.77
C MET A 474 -2.51 16.80 12.73
N LYS A 475 -2.53 16.51 14.04
CA LYS A 475 -2.19 17.50 15.06
C LYS A 475 -0.75 17.95 14.82
N SER A 476 -0.49 19.25 14.97
CA SER A 476 0.86 19.85 14.83
C SER A 476 1.81 19.47 15.98
N THR A 477 1.72 18.26 16.50
CA THR A 477 2.76 17.68 17.37
C THR A 477 3.98 17.48 16.50
N SER A 478 4.87 18.46 16.55
CA SER A 478 6.02 18.52 15.66
C SER A 478 6.93 17.33 15.94
N MET A 479 7.01 16.41 14.98
CA MET A 479 8.24 15.64 14.76
C MET A 479 9.23 16.51 13.98
N THR A 480 9.33 17.81 14.34
CA THR A 480 10.46 18.61 13.90
C THR A 480 11.68 18.00 14.56
N VAL A 481 12.41 17.20 13.79
CA VAL A 481 13.85 17.03 13.99
C VAL A 481 14.39 18.44 14.23
N ASP A 482 14.95 18.68 15.42
CA ASP A 482 15.27 20.01 15.94
C ASP A 482 15.76 20.94 14.82
N SER A 483 15.05 22.05 14.62
CA SER A 483 15.27 23.03 13.53
C SER A 483 16.66 23.72 13.56
N LYS A 484 17.56 23.28 14.45
CA LYS A 484 18.96 23.71 14.53
C LYS A 484 19.80 23.29 13.32
N PHE A 485 19.30 22.41 12.46
CA PHE A 485 20.00 21.98 11.24
C PHE A 485 19.74 22.87 10.02
N ALA A 486 18.70 23.71 10.03
CA ALA A 486 18.32 24.51 8.87
C ALA A 486 19.15 25.81 8.70
N GLU A 487 20.03 26.15 9.65
CA GLU A 487 20.87 27.36 9.61
C GLU A 487 22.32 27.09 9.15
N ALA A 488 22.67 25.88 8.73
CA ALA A 488 23.98 25.59 8.16
C ALA A 488 23.98 25.93 6.64
N GLU A 489 24.73 26.98 6.29
CA GLU A 489 24.82 27.65 4.97
C GLU A 489 25.15 26.76 3.77
N GLU A 490 24.81 27.30 2.59
CA GLU A 490 25.18 26.88 1.23
C GLU A 490 26.68 26.60 1.07
N GLY A 491 27.07 25.34 1.21
CA GLY A 491 28.34 24.82 0.73
C GLY A 491 28.12 23.38 0.26
N ASP A 492 28.69 23.00 -0.88
CA ASP A 492 28.58 21.67 -1.50
C ASP A 492 28.71 20.53 -0.47
N SER A 493 27.58 19.94 -0.07
CA SER A 493 27.50 19.08 1.12
C SER A 493 26.30 18.11 1.09
N GLU A 494 25.98 17.55 -0.07
CA GLU A 494 24.92 16.51 -0.16
C GLU A 494 25.37 15.16 0.44
N THR A 495 26.68 14.88 0.46
CA THR A 495 27.22 13.65 1.07
C THR A 495 27.48 13.79 2.56
N LEU A 496 27.80 14.98 3.06
CA LEU A 496 28.25 15.17 4.45
C LEU A 496 27.10 15.19 5.47
N GLN A 497 25.90 15.65 5.12
CA GLN A 497 24.78 15.75 6.08
C GLN A 497 24.17 14.38 6.45
N ASN A 498 23.99 13.50 5.46
CA ASN A 498 23.56 12.13 5.72
C ASN A 498 24.64 11.34 6.46
N ASP A 499 25.90 11.62 6.16
CA ASP A 499 27.05 11.00 6.79
C ASP A 499 27.22 11.43 8.26
N GLU A 500 26.84 12.67 8.63
CA GLU A 500 26.90 13.14 10.02
C GLU A 500 25.78 12.55 10.90
N VAL A 501 24.53 12.51 10.40
CA VAL A 501 23.42 11.86 11.11
C VAL A 501 23.71 10.36 11.28
N LEU A 502 24.23 9.73 10.22
CA LEU A 502 24.66 8.34 10.23
C LEU A 502 25.82 8.12 11.22
N LYS A 503 26.83 8.99 11.25
CA LYS A 503 27.92 8.95 12.23
C LYS A 503 27.41 9.07 13.66
N GLN A 504 26.39 9.90 13.91
CA GLN A 504 25.80 10.03 15.23
C GLN A 504 24.97 8.80 15.65
N VAL A 505 24.25 8.19 14.70
CA VAL A 505 23.53 6.91 14.94
C VAL A 505 24.53 5.78 15.18
N LEU A 506 25.56 5.65 14.34
CA LEU A 506 26.62 4.66 14.50
C LEU A 506 27.41 4.87 15.79
N ALA A 507 27.73 6.11 16.16
CA ALA A 507 28.39 6.43 17.43
C ALA A 507 27.51 6.09 18.65
N ARG A 508 26.18 6.28 18.55
CA ARG A 508 25.24 5.83 19.59
C ARG A 508 25.17 4.30 19.67
N MET A 509 25.14 3.62 18.52
CA MET A 509 25.15 2.15 18.47
C MET A 509 26.43 1.56 19.05
N ASP A 510 27.60 2.15 18.76
CA ASP A 510 28.89 1.76 19.34
C ASP A 510 28.94 2.05 20.84
N MET A 511 28.43 3.19 21.29
CA MET A 511 28.33 3.51 22.72
C MET A 511 27.43 2.52 23.46
N ILE A 512 26.28 2.13 22.88
CA ILE A 512 25.37 1.11 23.43
C ILE A 512 26.06 -0.26 23.45
N ALA A 513 26.77 -0.65 22.40
CA ALA A 513 27.53 -1.90 22.35
C ALA A 513 28.65 -1.94 23.42
N THR A 514 29.28 -0.80 23.68
CA THR A 514 30.32 -0.65 24.71
C THR A 514 29.72 -0.68 26.13
N MET A 515 28.54 -0.07 26.32
CA MET A 515 27.84 -0.03 27.60
C MET A 515 27.12 -1.34 27.96
N THR A 516 26.72 -2.13 26.97
CA THR A 516 26.08 -3.45 27.17
C THR A 516 27.10 -4.58 27.32
N GLY A 517 28.40 -4.27 27.28
CA GLY A 517 29.46 -5.13 27.81
C GLY A 517 29.79 -6.41 27.03
N GLY A 518 29.27 -6.61 25.81
CA GLY A 518 29.66 -7.73 24.95
C GLY A 518 29.44 -9.15 25.52
N GLU A 519 28.83 -9.28 26.70
CA GLU A 519 28.58 -10.56 27.37
C GLU A 519 27.08 -10.86 27.35
N MET A 520 26.69 -11.82 26.52
CA MET A 520 25.39 -12.47 26.64
C MET A 520 25.28 -13.18 28.01
N PRO A 521 24.12 -13.12 28.70
CA PRO A 521 23.88 -13.97 29.84
C PRO A 521 23.68 -15.42 29.36
N ASN A 522 24.75 -16.20 29.34
CA ASN A 522 24.67 -17.65 29.38
C ASN A 522 24.08 -18.06 30.73
N SER A 523 22.80 -18.41 30.75
CA SER A 523 22.24 -19.21 31.85
C SER A 523 21.56 -20.45 31.27
N LEU A 524 22.23 -21.60 31.41
CA LEU A 524 21.73 -22.80 32.10
C LEU A 524 22.60 -24.02 31.74
N THR A 525 23.63 -24.28 32.55
CA THR A 525 24.08 -25.65 32.82
C THR A 525 24.33 -25.82 34.31
N ASN A 526 23.60 -26.80 34.85
CA ASN A 526 23.70 -27.41 36.17
C ASN A 526 25.11 -27.89 36.53
N VAL A 527 25.26 -28.24 37.83
CA VAL A 527 26.35 -28.98 38.53
C VAL A 527 27.31 -28.03 39.28
N GLY A 528 27.61 -28.21 40.58
CA GLY A 528 27.15 -29.16 41.58
C GLY A 528 27.61 -28.73 42.98
N ALA A 529 26.80 -29.05 43.98
CA ALA A 529 27.13 -28.83 45.39
C ALA A 529 27.85 -30.06 45.98
N LYS A 530 28.93 -29.80 46.71
CA LYS A 530 29.75 -30.77 47.45
C LYS A 530 29.18 -31.11 48.84
N PRO A 531 29.63 -32.20 49.48
CA PRO A 531 28.83 -33.01 50.40
C PRO A 531 29.06 -32.67 51.87
N ILE A 532 28.06 -33.01 52.70
CA ILE A 532 28.22 -33.22 54.13
C ILE A 532 27.62 -34.59 54.48
N SER A 533 28.44 -35.39 55.14
CA SER A 533 28.15 -36.72 55.66
C SER A 533 27.34 -36.65 56.97
N LEU A 534 26.48 -37.64 57.21
CA LEU A 534 26.39 -38.42 58.46
C LEU A 534 25.14 -39.33 58.47
N GLY A 535 25.40 -40.64 58.60
CA GLY A 535 24.81 -41.42 59.68
C GLY A 535 23.39 -42.02 59.55
N ARG A 536 23.38 -43.35 59.40
CA ARG A 536 22.58 -44.36 60.13
C ARG A 536 21.21 -44.86 59.58
N LYS A 537 21.24 -46.21 59.48
CA LYS A 537 20.26 -47.25 59.89
C LYS A 537 19.22 -47.76 58.88
N VAL A 538 19.55 -48.95 58.38
CA VAL A 538 18.72 -50.05 57.87
C VAL A 538 17.61 -50.44 58.88
N PRO A 539 16.41 -50.81 58.41
CA PRO A 539 15.94 -52.18 58.65
C PRO A 539 15.16 -52.85 57.50
N LYS A 540 15.59 -54.08 57.20
CA LYS A 540 14.85 -55.34 56.93
C LYS A 540 13.67 -55.41 55.93
N LEU A 541 13.90 -56.29 54.95
CA LEU A 541 12.96 -57.09 54.15
C LEU A 541 11.73 -57.62 54.91
N GLN A 542 10.56 -57.56 54.26
CA GLN A 542 9.47 -58.54 54.38
C GLN A 542 8.81 -58.83 53.02
N LYS A 543 8.34 -60.07 52.89
CA LYS A 543 7.80 -60.77 51.69
C LYS A 543 6.48 -60.18 51.15
N PRO A 544 6.12 -60.47 49.88
CA PRO A 544 4.82 -60.14 49.29
C PRO A 544 3.77 -61.24 49.54
N PRO A 545 2.46 -60.91 49.48
CA PRO A 545 1.44 -61.87 49.11
C PRO A 545 0.60 -61.47 47.88
N ALA A 546 0.31 -62.53 47.12
CA ALA A 546 -0.75 -62.83 46.15
C ALA A 546 -1.84 -61.80 45.79
N VAL A 547 -1.89 -61.52 44.48
CA VAL A 547 -3.02 -61.66 43.52
C VAL A 547 -4.44 -61.72 44.07
N GLU A 548 -5.23 -60.69 43.76
CA GLU A 548 -6.65 -60.79 43.35
C GLU A 548 -6.92 -59.78 42.22
N VAL A 549 -7.13 -60.29 41.00
CA VAL A 549 -7.52 -59.53 39.80
C VAL A 549 -8.80 -60.16 39.30
N ASP A 550 -9.97 -59.52 39.51
CA ASP A 550 -11.14 -59.75 38.63
C ASP A 550 -12.33 -58.76 38.77
N THR A 551 -12.12 -57.51 39.21
CA THR A 551 -13.21 -56.51 39.31
C THR A 551 -13.00 -55.21 38.53
N ALA A 552 -11.82 -54.96 37.97
CA ALA A 552 -11.51 -53.67 37.31
C ALA A 552 -12.04 -53.54 35.86
N GLU A 553 -12.36 -54.64 35.17
CA GLU A 553 -12.73 -54.59 33.74
C GLU A 553 -14.22 -54.26 33.49
N LYS A 554 -15.10 -54.51 34.46
CA LYS A 554 -16.53 -54.16 34.37
C LYS A 554 -16.81 -52.68 34.63
N GLU A 555 -16.04 -52.02 35.49
CA GLU A 555 -16.18 -50.57 35.71
C GLU A 555 -15.69 -49.73 34.53
N LYS A 556 -14.64 -50.19 33.83
CA LYS A 556 -14.07 -49.45 32.69
C LYS A 556 -15.03 -49.41 31.49
N LYS A 557 -15.71 -50.52 31.19
CA LYS A 557 -16.73 -50.59 30.11
C LYS A 557 -18.01 -49.82 30.44
N SER A 558 -18.36 -49.69 31.72
CA SER A 558 -19.51 -48.88 32.18
C SER A 558 -19.24 -47.38 32.02
N LYS A 559 -18.05 -46.90 32.41
CA LYS A 559 -17.65 -45.50 32.25
C LYS A 559 -17.56 -45.07 30.78
N GLU A 560 -16.97 -45.90 29.91
CA GLU A 560 -16.82 -45.55 28.48
C GLU A 560 -18.17 -45.45 27.76
N LYS A 561 -19.14 -46.30 28.13
CA LYS A 561 -20.49 -46.28 27.54
C LYS A 561 -21.30 -45.05 28.00
N LYS A 562 -21.10 -44.60 29.24
CA LYS A 562 -21.70 -43.37 29.76
C LYS A 562 -21.12 -42.13 29.07
N GLU A 563 -19.80 -42.07 28.88
CA GLU A 563 -19.13 -40.95 28.23
C GLU A 563 -19.52 -40.82 26.73
N LYS A 564 -19.63 -41.94 26.01
CA LYS A 564 -20.10 -41.93 24.61
C LYS A 564 -21.55 -41.45 24.48
N LYS A 565 -22.42 -41.79 25.44
CA LYS A 565 -23.82 -41.33 25.45
C LYS A 565 -23.89 -39.81 25.70
N GLU A 566 -23.09 -39.30 26.62
CA GLU A 566 -23.04 -37.88 26.98
C GLU A 566 -22.46 -37.01 25.84
N LYS A 567 -21.39 -37.48 25.17
CA LYS A 567 -20.86 -36.83 23.95
C LYS A 567 -21.89 -36.78 22.81
N LYS A 568 -22.66 -37.85 22.61
CA LYS A 568 -23.70 -37.90 21.56
C LYS A 568 -24.86 -36.95 21.86
N GLU A 569 -25.24 -36.83 23.12
CA GLU A 569 -26.30 -35.90 23.54
C GLU A 569 -25.85 -34.44 23.45
N LYS A 570 -24.60 -34.13 23.85
CA LYS A 570 -24.01 -32.79 23.68
C LYS A 570 -23.97 -32.37 22.22
N LYS A 571 -23.50 -33.24 21.32
CA LYS A 571 -23.45 -32.98 19.88
C LYS A 571 -24.84 -32.80 19.25
N LYS A 572 -25.86 -33.47 19.79
CA LYS A 572 -27.26 -33.28 19.36
C LYS A 572 -27.79 -31.90 19.77
N LYS A 573 -27.56 -31.50 21.02
CA LYS A 573 -27.97 -30.17 21.53
C LYS A 573 -27.27 -29.03 20.79
N GLU A 574 -25.99 -29.19 20.48
CA GLU A 574 -25.22 -28.20 19.72
C GLU A 574 -25.74 -28.03 18.29
N LYS A 575 -26.06 -29.14 17.59
CA LYS A 575 -26.72 -29.09 16.28
C LYS A 575 -28.10 -28.44 16.31
N GLU A 576 -28.84 -28.61 17.39
CA GLU A 576 -30.19 -28.06 17.55
C GLU A 576 -30.13 -26.56 17.88
N GLN A 577 -29.16 -26.16 18.71
CA GLN A 577 -28.88 -24.75 19.01
C GLN A 577 -28.37 -23.99 17.77
N GLU A 578 -27.56 -24.63 16.93
CA GLU A 578 -27.10 -24.04 15.67
C GLU A 578 -28.21 -23.90 14.64
N LYS A 579 -29.12 -24.89 14.55
CA LYS A 579 -30.34 -24.74 13.75
C LYS A 579 -31.20 -23.56 14.21
N GLN A 580 -31.35 -23.38 15.52
CA GLN A 580 -32.13 -22.27 16.07
C GLN A 580 -31.48 -20.91 15.76
N ARG A 581 -30.15 -20.78 15.93
CA ARG A 581 -29.41 -19.55 15.60
C ARG A 581 -29.57 -19.12 14.15
N VAL A 582 -29.66 -20.08 13.22
CA VAL A 582 -29.87 -19.77 11.80
C VAL A 582 -31.30 -19.27 11.55
N VAL A 583 -32.31 -19.86 12.20
CA VAL A 583 -33.70 -19.39 12.10
C VAL A 583 -33.84 -17.97 12.65
N ASP A 584 -33.20 -17.69 13.80
CA ASP A 584 -33.21 -16.37 14.41
C ASP A 584 -32.50 -15.34 13.49
N TYR A 585 -31.36 -15.70 12.90
CA TYR A 585 -30.64 -14.85 11.94
C TYR A 585 -31.43 -14.56 10.66
N GLU A 586 -32.14 -15.55 10.11
CA GLU A 586 -33.00 -15.35 8.93
C GLU A 586 -34.16 -14.40 9.24
N ALA A 587 -34.76 -14.49 10.44
CA ALA A 587 -35.80 -13.58 10.88
C ALA A 587 -35.27 -12.14 11.06
N ASP A 588 -34.09 -11.98 11.66
CA ASP A 588 -33.43 -10.67 11.84
C ASP A 588 -33.10 -10.00 10.51
N VAL A 589 -32.64 -10.77 9.52
CA VAL A 589 -32.37 -10.26 8.16
C VAL A 589 -33.66 -9.84 7.47
N GLU A 590 -34.74 -10.60 7.61
CA GLU A 590 -36.04 -10.22 7.04
C GLU A 590 -36.62 -8.96 7.69
N GLU A 591 -36.49 -8.82 9.01
CA GLU A 591 -36.92 -7.63 9.75
C GLU A 591 -36.07 -6.40 9.41
N ALA A 592 -34.75 -6.56 9.33
CA ALA A 592 -33.84 -5.49 8.91
C ALA A 592 -34.14 -5.03 7.47
N MET A 593 -34.46 -5.95 6.56
CA MET A 593 -34.89 -5.59 5.20
C MET A 593 -36.22 -4.83 5.22
N LYS A 594 -37.23 -5.28 5.98
CA LYS A 594 -38.49 -4.54 6.12
C LYS A 594 -38.26 -3.14 6.69
N ALA A 595 -37.34 -2.97 7.63
CA ALA A 595 -37.00 -1.68 8.21
C ALA A 595 -36.27 -0.74 7.24
N VAL A 596 -35.33 -1.26 6.45
CA VAL A 596 -34.59 -0.46 5.45
C VAL A 596 -35.52 -0.02 4.32
N TYR A 597 -36.36 -0.91 3.80
CA TYR A 597 -37.27 -0.58 2.70
C TYR A 597 -38.48 0.23 3.18
N GLY A 598 -38.98 0.01 4.40
CA GLY A 598 -40.07 0.79 4.99
C GLY A 598 -39.68 2.22 5.36
N ARG A 599 -38.38 2.52 5.52
CA ARG A 599 -37.87 3.89 5.74
C ARG A 599 -37.45 4.59 4.44
N ALA A 600 -37.08 3.84 3.40
CA ALA A 600 -36.55 4.42 2.17
C ALA A 600 -37.64 5.01 1.26
N TYR A 601 -38.86 4.43 1.26
CA TYR A 601 -39.97 4.94 0.46
C TYR A 601 -41.32 4.65 1.14
N SER A 602 -42.16 5.67 1.28
CA SER A 602 -43.56 5.51 1.67
C SER A 602 -44.38 4.86 0.56
N LEU A 603 -45.54 4.26 0.90
CA LEU A 603 -46.48 3.70 -0.08
C LEU A 603 -46.97 4.74 -1.11
N GLU A 604 -47.01 6.02 -0.73
CA GLU A 604 -47.35 7.14 -1.61
C GLU A 604 -46.20 7.52 -2.55
N GLU A 605 -44.93 7.44 -2.10
CA GLU A 605 -43.75 7.66 -2.96
C GLU A 605 -43.53 6.52 -3.96
N MET A 606 -43.86 5.27 -3.60
CA MET A 606 -43.84 4.17 -4.57
C MET A 606 -44.92 4.28 -5.65
N ALA A 607 -46.01 5.01 -5.37
CA ALA A 607 -47.08 5.26 -6.34
C ALA A 607 -46.75 6.40 -7.31
N SER A 608 -45.80 7.29 -6.96
CA SER A 608 -45.36 8.41 -7.80
C SER A 608 -44.19 8.07 -8.73
N PHE A 609 -43.59 6.88 -8.62
CA PHE A 609 -42.53 6.47 -9.52
C PHE A 609 -42.99 6.37 -10.98
N GLY A 610 -42.19 6.98 -11.87
CA GLY A 610 -42.34 6.79 -13.30
C GLY A 610 -42.11 5.33 -13.71
N PRO A 611 -42.56 4.90 -14.90
CA PRO A 611 -42.46 3.52 -15.36
C PRO A 611 -41.04 2.95 -15.35
N MET A 612 -40.04 3.80 -15.57
CA MET A 612 -38.63 3.40 -15.61
C MET A 612 -38.07 3.08 -14.23
N ASP A 613 -38.44 3.84 -13.21
CA ASP A 613 -37.97 3.63 -11.83
C ASP A 613 -38.68 2.46 -11.16
N ARG A 614 -39.96 2.24 -11.49
CA ARG A 614 -40.69 1.03 -11.10
C ARG A 614 -40.04 -0.24 -11.68
N ARG A 615 -39.57 -0.20 -12.93
CA ARG A 615 -38.86 -1.32 -13.55
C ARG A 615 -37.51 -1.61 -12.89
N LYS A 616 -36.71 -0.58 -12.60
CA LYS A 616 -35.44 -0.74 -11.86
C LYS A 616 -35.65 -1.31 -10.45
N TYR A 617 -36.72 -0.90 -9.78
CA TYR A 617 -37.12 -1.45 -8.48
C TYR A 617 -37.49 -2.93 -8.59
N GLU A 618 -38.34 -3.32 -9.54
CA GLU A 618 -38.74 -4.71 -9.72
C GLU A 618 -37.58 -5.61 -10.18
N GLU A 619 -36.69 -5.14 -11.04
CA GLU A 619 -35.46 -5.86 -11.42
C GLU A 619 -34.57 -6.15 -10.19
N LYS A 620 -34.34 -5.14 -9.35
CA LYS A 620 -33.50 -5.29 -8.16
C LYS A 620 -34.14 -6.17 -7.08
N LYS A 621 -35.47 -6.10 -6.94
CA LYS A 621 -36.24 -7.01 -6.08
C LYS A 621 -36.15 -8.46 -6.57
N SER A 622 -36.34 -8.69 -7.87
CA SER A 622 -36.23 -10.02 -8.48
C SER A 622 -34.82 -10.61 -8.39
N GLU A 623 -33.77 -9.78 -8.52
CA GLU A 623 -32.38 -10.21 -8.37
C GLU A 623 -32.11 -10.73 -6.94
N MET A 624 -32.63 -10.05 -5.93
CA MET A 624 -32.46 -10.47 -4.54
C MET A 624 -33.29 -11.71 -4.18
N GLU A 625 -34.51 -11.83 -4.70
CA GLU A 625 -35.31 -13.05 -4.54
C GLU A 625 -34.64 -14.27 -5.19
N ALA A 626 -33.97 -14.08 -6.32
CA ALA A 626 -33.17 -15.12 -6.97
C ALA A 626 -31.97 -15.55 -6.10
N LYS A 627 -31.23 -14.60 -5.52
CA LYS A 627 -30.12 -14.89 -4.58
C LYS A 627 -30.58 -15.64 -3.33
N LEU A 628 -31.74 -15.28 -2.78
CA LEU A 628 -32.33 -16.02 -1.65
C LEU A 628 -32.72 -17.45 -2.02
N LYS A 629 -33.26 -17.65 -3.23
CA LYS A 629 -33.61 -18.99 -3.74
C LYS A 629 -32.36 -19.85 -3.99
N GLU A 630 -31.28 -19.26 -4.50
CA GLU A 630 -29.99 -19.92 -4.69
C GLU A 630 -29.40 -20.40 -3.35
N LEU A 631 -29.43 -19.53 -2.32
CA LEU A 631 -28.99 -19.88 -0.97
C LEU A 631 -29.81 -21.02 -0.35
N ARG A 632 -31.12 -21.08 -0.62
CA ARG A 632 -31.98 -22.21 -0.21
C ARG A 632 -31.63 -23.50 -0.96
N GLY A 633 -31.41 -23.42 -2.28
CA GLY A 633 -31.10 -24.58 -3.13
C GLY A 633 -29.73 -25.21 -2.84
N ALA A 634 -28.70 -24.40 -2.58
CA ALA A 634 -27.36 -24.90 -2.21
C ALA A 634 -27.39 -25.77 -0.94
N ARG A 635 -28.32 -25.47 -0.01
CA ARG A 635 -28.45 -26.17 1.27
C ARG A 635 -29.22 -27.50 1.16
N GLU A 636 -30.22 -27.58 0.27
CA GLU A 636 -30.93 -28.84 0.00
C GLU A 636 -30.01 -29.86 -0.70
N GLY A 637 -29.06 -29.39 -1.51
CA GLY A 637 -28.02 -30.21 -2.12
C GLY A 637 -27.11 -30.89 -1.10
N GLU A 638 -26.67 -30.17 -0.05
CA GLU A 638 -25.77 -30.70 0.98
C GLU A 638 -26.43 -31.74 1.90
N HIS A 639 -27.75 -31.69 2.08
CA HIS A 639 -28.46 -32.70 2.87
C HIS A 639 -28.76 -34.00 2.11
N SER A 640 -28.72 -33.98 0.77
CA SER A 640 -28.94 -35.17 -0.06
C SER A 640 -27.69 -36.06 -0.25
N GLY A 641 -26.48 -35.50 -0.03
CA GLY A 641 -25.21 -36.21 -0.24
C GLY A 641 -24.77 -37.19 0.86
N LEU A 642 -25.59 -37.42 1.89
CA LEU A 642 -25.20 -38.17 3.10
C LEU A 642 -25.93 -39.51 3.31
N VAL A 643 -26.58 -40.05 2.28
CA VAL A 643 -27.17 -41.40 2.30
C VAL A 643 -26.67 -42.20 1.09
N GLY A 644 -25.56 -42.92 1.23
CA GLY A 644 -25.13 -43.88 0.21
C GLY A 644 -23.65 -44.23 0.20
N TRP A 645 -23.08 -44.70 1.31
CA TRP A 645 -21.77 -45.37 1.29
C TRP A 645 -21.88 -46.71 2.02
N ALA A 646 -21.92 -47.80 1.24
CA ALA A 646 -21.79 -49.18 1.71
C ALA A 646 -20.41 -49.72 1.31
N PRO A 647 -19.76 -50.58 2.13
CA PRO A 647 -18.39 -51.02 1.91
C PRO A 647 -18.29 -52.15 0.86
N PRO A 648 -17.14 -52.31 0.19
CA PRO A 648 -16.99 -53.25 -0.91
C PRO A 648 -16.61 -54.65 -0.43
N GLY A 649 -17.26 -55.67 -0.98
CA GLY A 649 -16.84 -57.06 -0.87
C GLY A 649 -17.76 -58.00 -1.66
N GLY A 650 -17.19 -58.76 -2.60
CA GLY A 650 -17.82 -59.95 -3.16
C GLY A 650 -17.83 -60.04 -4.69
N GLU A 651 -16.92 -60.85 -5.23
CA GLU A 651 -16.89 -61.34 -6.61
C GLU A 651 -18.19 -62.07 -7.01
N ARG A 652 -18.64 -61.93 -8.28
CA ARG A 652 -18.72 -63.05 -9.25
C ARG A 652 -19.33 -62.65 -10.61
N ALA A 653 -18.58 -63.05 -11.64
CA ALA A 653 -19.00 -63.72 -12.88
C ALA A 653 -19.81 -62.98 -13.98
N ARG A 654 -19.13 -62.83 -15.14
CA ARG A 654 -19.50 -63.23 -16.52
C ARG A 654 -20.95 -63.05 -16.98
N ILE A 655 -21.11 -62.42 -18.15
CA ILE A 655 -21.54 -63.05 -19.42
C ILE A 655 -21.19 -62.11 -20.59
N ASP A 656 -20.83 -62.74 -21.70
CA ASP A 656 -20.30 -62.19 -22.95
C ASP A 656 -21.35 -61.52 -23.89
N LEU A 657 -20.78 -60.86 -24.91
CA LEU A 657 -21.05 -61.04 -26.35
C LEU A 657 -21.90 -60.00 -27.13
N LYS A 658 -21.29 -59.62 -28.28
CA LYS A 658 -21.77 -59.03 -29.56
C LYS A 658 -21.60 -57.51 -29.72
N GLN A 659 -20.70 -56.99 -30.58
CA GLN A 659 -20.52 -57.08 -32.05
C GLN A 659 -21.69 -56.56 -32.91
N SER A 660 -21.46 -55.41 -33.55
CA SER A 660 -21.80 -55.02 -34.95
C SER A 660 -21.27 -53.58 -35.13
N GLU A 661 -20.20 -53.25 -35.85
CA GLU A 661 -19.98 -53.28 -37.31
C GLU A 661 -21.09 -52.68 -38.19
N GLY A 662 -20.66 -51.78 -39.09
CA GLY A 662 -21.44 -51.13 -40.17
C GLY A 662 -21.51 -49.61 -39.95
N GLY A 663 -20.85 -48.72 -40.68
CA GLY A 663 -20.48 -48.73 -42.10
C GLY A 663 -21.40 -47.77 -42.86
N GLY A 664 -20.87 -46.71 -43.48
CA GLY A 664 -21.68 -45.80 -44.29
C GLY A 664 -20.98 -44.49 -44.67
N VAL A 665 -20.21 -44.56 -45.74
CA VAL A 665 -19.73 -43.42 -46.56
C VAL A 665 -20.92 -42.85 -47.32
N ASP A 666 -21.02 -41.52 -47.47
CA ASP A 666 -21.60 -40.96 -48.68
C ASP A 666 -20.96 -39.61 -49.05
N GLU A 667 -20.44 -39.57 -50.28
CA GLU A 667 -19.94 -38.39 -50.98
C GLU A 667 -21.09 -37.81 -51.81
N GLY A 668 -21.26 -36.48 -51.77
CA GLY A 668 -22.21 -35.78 -52.64
C GLY A 668 -21.65 -34.47 -53.15
N LYS A 669 -20.95 -34.53 -54.29
CA LYS A 669 -20.64 -33.39 -55.17
C LYS A 669 -21.93 -32.84 -55.79
N GLY A 670 -21.99 -31.52 -55.98
CA GLY A 670 -22.98 -30.86 -56.82
C GLY A 670 -22.60 -29.41 -57.10
N GLU A 671 -22.09 -29.18 -58.31
CA GLU A 671 -21.68 -27.91 -58.91
C GLU A 671 -22.87 -26.99 -59.29
N GLY A 672 -22.57 -25.71 -59.54
CA GLY A 672 -23.43 -24.74 -60.26
C GLY A 672 -23.21 -23.32 -59.72
N VAL A 673 -22.22 -22.55 -60.19
CA VAL A 673 -22.17 -21.75 -61.45
C VAL A 673 -23.22 -20.63 -61.53
N GLY A 674 -22.73 -19.40 -61.68
CA GLY A 674 -23.45 -18.17 -62.03
C GLY A 674 -23.07 -17.03 -61.07
N GLY A 675 -22.17 -16.09 -61.38
CA GLY A 675 -21.96 -15.39 -62.64
C GLY A 675 -22.79 -14.11 -62.63
N GLY A 676 -22.15 -12.95 -62.42
CA GLY A 676 -22.83 -11.66 -62.36
C GLY A 676 -21.90 -10.50 -61.96
N GLU A 677 -20.95 -10.18 -62.84
CA GLU A 677 -20.30 -8.86 -62.89
C GLU A 677 -21.30 -7.78 -63.32
N GLY A 678 -21.09 -6.52 -62.89
CA GLY A 678 -21.53 -5.38 -63.68
C GLY A 678 -21.86 -4.08 -62.93
N GLY A 679 -20.95 -3.10 -63.04
CA GLY A 679 -21.23 -1.65 -63.03
C GLY A 679 -21.35 -0.99 -61.65
N GLY A 680 -20.61 0.04 -61.25
CA GLY A 680 -19.94 1.09 -62.02
C GLY A 680 -20.86 2.30 -62.20
N ALA A 681 -20.66 3.38 -61.44
CA ALA A 681 -20.68 4.78 -61.88
C ALA A 681 -20.73 5.78 -60.70
N ASP A 682 -19.80 6.72 -60.78
CA ASP A 682 -19.73 8.08 -60.26
C ASP A 682 -21.05 8.78 -59.89
N SER A 683 -21.03 9.63 -58.85
CA SER A 683 -20.93 11.10 -59.01
C SER A 683 -21.37 11.89 -57.76
N ASN A 684 -20.72 13.05 -57.61
CA ASN A 684 -20.90 14.15 -56.67
C ASN A 684 -22.32 14.44 -56.13
N SER A 685 -22.34 14.84 -54.85
CA SER A 685 -22.86 16.15 -54.38
C SER A 685 -22.32 16.46 -53.00
#